data_AF-A0A7J4PW19-F1
#
_entry.id   AF-A0A7J4PW19-F1
#
_cell.length_a   1.000
_cell.length_b   1.000
_cell.length_c   1.000
_cell.angle_alpha   90.00
_cell.angle_beta   90.00
_cell.angle_gamma   90.00
#
_symmetry.space_group_name_H-M   'P 1'
#
loop_
_entity.id
_entity.type
_entity.pdbx_description
1 polymer ?
#
loop_
_entity_poly.entity_id
_entity_poly.type
_entity_poly.pdbx_seq_one_letter_code
_entity_poly.pdbx_strand_id
1 'polypeptide(L)'
;MRNLYAFAVILLVAMPMLASAQSLNLTQSALSLSSFSPPANSGLTTYLSNYIPNITISGSTFFGNQVLNGNSYVIMKLPGSNNYIVIANQSSKYSIITNTSTIQGVLTPFLVVNYRPSAATISYLNSTMSAYEAYGSANLTNCLQATGIYNPMTKTSYVCNATITSTTITNCLQNTCDTVPICGGHLRSPAQSELQAFGTPSPFSNGVQNLSVINYVLSNDYHSYFLLLSKINVTNAGTTISQLSSIAANISAIAGSINANPVFPPPPNATILACNQNLPPTDQPPNCIANYAQYCQPIPFNSIAMSRITSTLSGIKANLPTTAALASISANSSITARQYMALSAQTQNGAGFTALINSYYPQYNSTVMKASALLLKYNNITLNSSVQVLKTEFHAIKTLGVNQSIGVANTILGSLLANTTRIYANASASYAQVYGISQNNSEAIIADQLSYQEVPSKLAMLANKQQTINMQLNSQIGSNDIPGLVNSAQSIRVQSAVFVAPLTIGYMIKTLDAPFIGSLLAGSSSPAPQLISTAPLYAAVESLIIGVLLIIVIFIITYIRVIRKGKLKGNKKKQRTWTIIFVVLVALVLIYTYATYAYASNANIFLPFNYYVNTMKASASAYIALNGSAASNPSILSCANATQGYLASAGKSVQLVKLTNYSCIAGGNIGLSCYNDMLGSGKPVIFMSQAQQDQIVYKGLYGTVLYASGNASSGSSCLLGTLFKN
;
A
#
# COMPACT_ATOMS: atom_id res chain seq x y z
N MET A 1 23.75 21.67 14.65
CA MET A 1 24.45 20.59 15.40
C MET A 1 24.32 20.90 16.88
N ARG A 2 24.09 19.89 17.74
CA ARG A 2 24.46 19.79 19.18
C ARG A 2 24.05 20.95 20.15
N ASN A 3 23.73 20.75 21.43
CA ASN A 3 23.43 19.54 22.19
C ASN A 3 22.69 19.94 23.50
N LEU A 4 21.66 19.15 23.83
CA LEU A 4 21.35 18.54 25.13
C LEU A 4 21.33 19.31 26.49
N TYR A 5 20.13 19.28 27.10
CA TYR A 5 19.76 18.77 28.45
C TYR A 5 20.13 19.47 29.78
N ALA A 6 19.16 19.34 30.71
CA ALA A 6 19.28 19.17 32.17
C ALA A 6 19.67 20.39 33.04
N PHE A 7 19.28 20.49 34.33
CA PHE A 7 18.09 20.02 35.09
C PHE A 7 18.12 20.72 36.49
N ALA A 8 16.97 21.09 37.06
CA ALA A 8 16.74 21.46 38.48
C ALA A 8 17.53 22.61 39.17
N VAL A 9 16.77 23.49 39.86
CA VAL A 9 16.91 24.10 41.22
C VAL A 9 15.68 25.03 41.32
N ILE A 10 14.61 24.73 42.08
CA ILE A 10 14.43 24.69 43.56
C ILE A 10 14.28 26.09 44.21
N LEU A 11 13.27 26.19 45.11
CA LEU A 11 13.00 27.18 46.18
C LEU A 11 12.10 28.40 45.89
N LEU A 12 11.44 28.86 46.99
CA LEU A 12 10.40 29.91 47.15
C LEU A 12 8.96 29.44 46.78
N VAL A 13 7.93 29.47 47.66
CA VAL A 13 7.79 29.88 49.09
C VAL A 13 6.87 28.89 49.83
N ALA A 14 7.02 28.77 51.15
CA ALA A 14 6.24 27.86 52.02
C ALA A 14 5.27 28.60 52.98
N MET A 15 4.14 27.95 53.29
CA MET A 15 3.37 27.93 54.57
C MET A 15 2.87 29.26 55.20
N PRO A 16 1.73 29.28 55.93
CA PRO A 16 1.44 28.54 57.20
C PRO A 16 0.40 27.41 57.03
N MET A 17 0.34 26.32 57.82
CA MET A 17 -0.04 26.20 59.25
C MET A 17 -1.47 26.71 59.58
N LEU A 18 -2.30 26.10 60.43
CA LEU A 18 -2.30 24.81 61.15
C LEU A 18 -3.77 24.52 61.55
N ALA A 19 -4.27 23.28 61.45
CA ALA A 19 -5.45 22.86 62.23
C ALA A 19 -5.54 21.32 62.30
N SER A 20 -5.50 20.78 63.50
CA SER A 20 -5.54 19.34 63.79
C SER A 20 -6.96 18.76 63.75
N ALA A 21 -7.14 17.65 63.05
CA ALA A 21 -8.13 16.64 63.40
C ALA A 21 -7.63 15.26 62.98
N GLN A 22 -7.34 14.39 63.95
CA GLN A 22 -7.11 12.96 63.68
C GLN A 22 -8.44 12.30 63.33
N SER A 23 -8.79 12.23 62.05
CA SER A 23 -9.73 11.22 61.56
C SER A 23 -8.93 10.05 61.00
N LEU A 24 -9.14 8.85 61.57
CA LEU A 24 -8.75 7.62 60.88
C LEU A 24 -9.65 7.46 59.65
N ASN A 25 -9.21 8.06 58.55
CA ASN A 25 -9.74 7.78 57.24
C ASN A 25 -9.32 6.35 56.88
N LEU A 26 -10.16 5.38 57.24
CA LEU A 26 -10.16 4.06 56.65
C LEU A 26 -10.41 4.25 55.16
N THR A 27 -9.32 4.34 54.41
CA THR A 27 -9.32 4.33 52.94
C THR A 27 -10.22 3.21 52.48
N GLN A 28 -11.21 3.55 51.68
CA GLN A 28 -12.06 2.57 51.00
C GLN A 28 -11.14 1.55 50.33
N SER A 29 -11.16 0.31 50.82
CA SER A 29 -10.60 -0.82 50.10
C SER A 29 -11.40 -0.96 48.82
N ALA A 30 -10.94 -0.32 47.75
CA ALA A 30 -11.40 -0.60 46.41
C ALA A 30 -11.37 -2.12 46.24
N LEU A 31 -12.46 -2.70 45.74
CA LEU A 31 -12.53 -4.12 45.39
C LEU A 31 -11.56 -4.37 44.24
N SER A 32 -10.29 -4.55 44.58
CA SER A 32 -9.25 -4.87 43.64
C SER A 32 -9.53 -6.27 43.11
N LEU A 33 -9.86 -6.32 41.82
CA LEU A 33 -9.74 -7.55 41.04
C LEU A 33 -8.36 -8.13 41.32
N SER A 34 -8.31 -9.33 41.88
CA SER A 34 -7.05 -10.07 42.06
C SER A 34 -6.51 -10.43 40.68
N SER A 35 -5.73 -9.51 40.09
CA SER A 35 -5.28 -9.57 38.70
C SER A 35 -4.17 -10.59 38.55
N PHE A 36 -4.53 -11.87 38.48
CA PHE A 36 -3.64 -12.87 37.92
C PHE A 36 -3.62 -12.69 36.40
N SER A 37 -2.69 -11.86 35.93
CA SER A 37 -2.45 -11.61 34.51
C SER A 37 -1.31 -12.51 34.03
N PRO A 38 -1.57 -13.74 33.56
CA PRO A 38 -0.58 -14.43 32.75
C PRO A 38 -0.30 -13.55 31.52
N PRO A 39 0.95 -13.34 31.11
CA PRO A 39 1.23 -12.65 29.86
C PRO A 39 0.54 -13.40 28.72
N ALA A 40 -0.03 -12.66 27.77
CA ALA A 40 -0.59 -13.27 26.58
C ALA A 40 0.47 -14.14 25.89
N ASN A 41 0.13 -15.41 25.62
CA ASN A 41 1.03 -16.33 24.93
C ASN A 41 1.49 -15.70 23.60
N SER A 42 2.76 -15.89 23.23
CA SER A 42 3.38 -15.29 22.03
C SER A 42 2.59 -15.57 20.74
N GLY A 43 1.92 -16.73 20.65
CA GLY A 43 1.00 -17.04 19.54
C GLY A 43 -0.23 -16.12 19.50
N LEU A 44 -0.80 -15.77 20.66
CA LEU A 44 -1.95 -14.87 20.76
C LEU A 44 -1.56 -13.42 20.43
N THR A 45 -0.43 -12.93 20.94
CA THR A 45 0.04 -11.57 20.61
C THR A 45 0.35 -11.43 19.13
N THR A 46 0.99 -12.44 18.53
CA THR A 46 1.29 -12.47 17.09
C THR A 46 0.03 -12.53 16.23
N TYR A 47 -1.02 -13.22 16.70
CA TYR A 47 -2.33 -13.21 16.05
C TYR A 47 -2.99 -11.82 16.15
N LEU A 48 -3.05 -11.24 17.36
CA LEU A 48 -3.74 -9.97 17.61
C LEU A 48 -3.05 -8.78 16.94
N SER A 49 -1.73 -8.78 16.76
CA SER A 49 -0.99 -7.69 16.10
C SER A 49 -1.38 -7.48 14.63
N ASN A 50 -2.10 -8.42 14.01
CA ASN A 50 -2.68 -8.25 12.66
C ASN A 50 -3.95 -7.38 12.65
N TYR A 51 -4.54 -7.09 13.83
CA TYR A 51 -5.84 -6.41 13.98
C TYR A 51 -5.81 -5.25 14.99
N ILE A 52 -4.99 -5.35 16.03
CA ILE A 52 -4.94 -4.41 17.16
C ILE A 52 -3.51 -3.86 17.30
N PRO A 53 -3.31 -2.53 17.46
CA PRO A 53 -1.98 -1.97 17.66
C PRO A 53 -1.26 -2.56 18.87
N ASN A 54 0.05 -2.83 18.73
CA ASN A 54 0.87 -3.43 19.80
C ASN A 54 0.81 -2.64 21.13
N ILE A 55 0.71 -1.31 21.08
CA ILE A 55 0.56 -0.46 22.28
C ILE A 55 -0.74 -0.74 23.05
N THR A 56 -1.83 -1.03 22.33
CA THR A 56 -3.13 -1.42 22.92
C THR A 56 -3.07 -2.85 23.46
N ILE A 57 -2.37 -3.75 22.78
CA ILE A 57 -2.14 -5.13 23.24
C ILE A 57 -1.34 -5.11 24.55
N SER A 58 -0.23 -4.38 24.62
CA SER A 58 0.61 -4.29 25.83
C SER A 58 -0.07 -3.58 27.00
N GLY A 59 -0.99 -2.65 26.73
CA GLY A 59 -1.79 -1.97 27.76
C GLY A 59 -3.02 -2.77 28.23
N SER A 60 -3.34 -3.90 27.60
CA SER A 60 -4.55 -4.68 27.91
C SER A 60 -4.32 -5.74 28.99
N THR A 61 -5.36 -6.05 29.74
CA THR A 61 -5.37 -7.17 30.69
C THR A 61 -6.01 -8.39 30.05
N PHE A 62 -5.36 -9.56 30.15
CA PHE A 62 -5.84 -10.81 29.54
C PHE A 62 -6.34 -11.79 30.60
N PHE A 63 -7.50 -12.39 30.34
CA PHE A 63 -8.15 -13.37 31.19
C PHE A 63 -8.38 -14.65 30.37
N GLY A 64 -7.64 -15.72 30.69
CA GLY A 64 -7.73 -17.01 30.01
C GLY A 64 -8.79 -17.95 30.59
N ASN A 65 -8.82 -19.17 30.05
CA ASN A 65 -9.55 -20.35 30.56
C ASN A 65 -11.07 -20.18 30.74
N GLN A 66 -11.71 -19.27 30.00
CA GLN A 66 -13.17 -19.19 29.99
C GLN A 66 -13.71 -20.29 29.07
N VAL A 67 -14.48 -21.24 29.61
CA VAL A 67 -15.06 -22.33 28.82
C VAL A 67 -16.57 -22.17 28.75
N LEU A 68 -17.11 -22.10 27.53
CA LEU A 68 -18.55 -22.06 27.26
C LEU A 68 -18.88 -23.10 26.20
N ASN A 69 -19.79 -24.03 26.51
CA ASN A 69 -20.19 -25.13 25.62
C ASN A 69 -19.00 -25.89 25.00
N GLY A 70 -18.00 -26.22 25.83
CA GLY A 70 -16.77 -26.92 25.40
C GLY A 70 -15.76 -26.08 24.61
N ASN A 71 -16.09 -24.84 24.22
CA ASN A 71 -15.18 -23.93 23.54
C ASN A 71 -14.41 -23.09 24.57
N SER A 72 -13.10 -22.92 24.35
CA SER A 72 -12.25 -22.05 25.19
C SER A 72 -12.17 -20.64 24.60
N TYR A 73 -12.17 -19.64 25.49
CA TYR A 73 -12.12 -18.23 25.15
C TYR A 73 -11.08 -17.50 26.02
N VAL A 74 -10.48 -16.47 25.43
CA VAL A 74 -9.66 -15.47 26.09
C VAL A 74 -10.40 -14.14 26.03
N ILE A 75 -10.47 -13.44 27.15
CA ILE A 75 -11.06 -12.11 27.25
C ILE A 75 -9.92 -11.10 27.41
N MET A 76 -9.87 -10.11 26.53
CA MET A 76 -8.92 -9.00 26.57
C MET A 76 -9.66 -7.74 27.01
N LYS A 77 -9.35 -7.19 28.18
CA LYS A 77 -9.87 -5.88 28.62
C LYS A 77 -8.98 -4.76 28.07
N LEU A 78 -9.58 -3.81 27.38
CA LEU A 78 -8.85 -2.69 26.76
C LEU A 78 -8.40 -1.65 27.81
N PRO A 79 -7.20 -1.06 27.68
CA PRO A 79 -6.68 -0.06 28.60
C PRO A 79 -7.66 1.10 28.80
N GLY A 80 -7.79 1.58 30.05
CA GLY A 80 -8.58 2.77 30.38
C GLY A 80 -10.09 2.67 30.14
N SER A 81 -10.64 1.49 29.83
CA SER A 81 -12.06 1.33 29.48
C SER A 81 -12.68 0.06 30.08
N ASN A 82 -14.01 -0.03 30.00
CA ASN A 82 -14.77 -1.26 30.30
C ASN A 82 -15.20 -2.00 29.02
N ASN A 83 -14.47 -1.80 27.92
CA ASN A 83 -14.68 -2.54 26.67
C ASN A 83 -13.78 -3.78 26.64
N TYR A 84 -14.30 -4.87 26.09
CA TYR A 84 -13.62 -6.16 26.01
C TYR A 84 -13.54 -6.65 24.57
N ILE A 85 -12.51 -7.42 24.25
CA ILE A 85 -12.42 -8.22 23.02
C ILE A 85 -12.46 -9.68 23.45
N VAL A 86 -13.45 -10.43 22.94
CA VAL A 86 -13.58 -11.87 23.19
C VAL A 86 -12.93 -12.62 22.03
N ILE A 87 -12.02 -13.52 22.35
CA ILE A 87 -11.22 -14.28 21.38
C ILE A 87 -11.49 -15.76 21.63
N ALA A 88 -12.00 -16.50 20.66
CA ALA A 88 -12.05 -17.95 20.75
C ALA A 88 -10.64 -18.53 20.57
N ASN A 89 -10.34 -19.59 21.32
CA ASN A 89 -9.08 -20.34 21.26
C ASN A 89 -9.40 -21.84 21.12
N GLN A 90 -9.23 -22.36 19.91
CA GLN A 90 -9.39 -23.80 19.62
C GLN A 90 -8.02 -24.38 19.26
N SER A 91 -7.40 -25.08 20.20
CA SER A 91 -6.09 -25.74 20.01
C SER A 91 -5.02 -24.81 19.43
N SER A 92 -4.86 -23.62 20.02
CA SER A 92 -3.94 -22.56 19.58
C SER A 92 -4.28 -21.88 18.25
N LYS A 93 -5.49 -22.10 17.71
CA LYS A 93 -6.08 -21.26 16.65
C LYS A 93 -6.97 -20.20 17.29
N TYR A 94 -6.76 -18.94 16.92
CA TYR A 94 -7.45 -17.79 17.50
C TYR A 94 -8.43 -17.15 16.51
N SER A 95 -9.57 -16.69 17.01
CA SER A 95 -10.50 -15.84 16.24
C SER A 95 -11.17 -14.78 17.12
N ILE A 96 -11.18 -13.52 16.66
CA ILE A 96 -11.93 -12.44 17.32
C ILE A 96 -13.42 -12.68 17.11
N ILE A 97 -14.19 -12.74 18.20
CA ILE A 97 -15.64 -12.86 18.17
C ILE A 97 -16.26 -11.47 18.01
N THR A 98 -17.16 -11.33 17.03
CA THR A 98 -17.92 -10.09 16.77
C THR A 98 -19.41 -10.23 17.07
N ASN A 99 -19.92 -11.45 17.27
CA ASN A 99 -21.34 -11.68 17.55
C ASN A 99 -21.69 -11.30 19.00
N THR A 100 -22.66 -10.38 19.16
CA THR A 100 -23.08 -9.86 20.47
C THR A 100 -23.60 -10.93 21.42
N SER A 101 -24.37 -11.93 20.97
CA SER A 101 -24.92 -12.95 21.87
C SER A 101 -23.85 -13.95 22.34
N THR A 102 -22.91 -14.31 21.46
CA THR A 102 -21.73 -15.10 21.84
C THR A 102 -20.86 -14.35 22.85
N ILE A 103 -20.60 -13.06 22.60
CA ILE A 103 -19.88 -12.18 23.54
C ILE A 103 -20.61 -12.12 24.88
N GLN A 104 -21.93 -11.92 24.89
CA GLN A 104 -22.72 -11.84 26.12
C GLN A 104 -22.70 -13.16 26.91
N GLY A 105 -22.78 -14.31 26.22
CA GLY A 105 -22.69 -15.63 26.85
C GLY A 105 -21.34 -15.89 27.52
N VAL A 106 -20.24 -15.33 27.00
CA VAL A 106 -18.89 -15.44 27.59
C VAL A 106 -18.65 -14.38 28.67
N LEU A 107 -19.01 -13.10 28.42
CA LEU A 107 -18.75 -12.00 29.34
C LEU A 107 -19.66 -12.04 30.58
N THR A 108 -20.92 -12.48 30.47
CA THR A 108 -21.85 -12.50 31.62
C THR A 108 -21.32 -13.32 32.81
N PRO A 109 -21.00 -14.63 32.68
CA PRO A 109 -20.47 -15.39 33.79
C PRO A 109 -19.11 -14.86 34.25
N PHE A 110 -18.23 -14.45 33.34
CA PHE A 110 -16.93 -13.87 33.65
C PHE A 110 -17.05 -12.61 34.53
N LEU A 111 -17.88 -11.64 34.15
CA LEU A 111 -18.03 -10.39 34.89
C LEU A 111 -18.69 -10.65 36.25
N VAL A 112 -19.72 -11.49 36.34
CA VAL A 112 -20.38 -11.81 37.62
C VAL A 112 -19.43 -12.50 38.61
N VAL A 113 -18.55 -13.39 38.16
CA VAL A 113 -17.50 -13.99 39.01
C VAL A 113 -16.50 -12.95 39.55
N ASN A 114 -16.22 -11.91 38.76
CA ASN A 114 -15.25 -10.87 39.09
C ASN A 114 -15.83 -9.72 39.95
N TYR A 115 -17.14 -9.49 39.94
CA TYR A 115 -17.82 -8.45 40.73
C TYR A 115 -18.51 -8.96 42.00
N ARG A 116 -18.49 -10.27 42.28
CA ARG A 116 -19.06 -10.84 43.52
C ARG A 116 -18.25 -10.42 44.77
N PRO A 117 -18.89 -10.30 45.95
CA PRO A 117 -18.15 -10.02 47.19
C PRO A 117 -17.12 -11.10 47.49
N SER A 118 -15.96 -10.69 47.99
CA SER A 118 -14.88 -11.61 48.37
C SER A 118 -15.23 -12.41 49.63
N ALA A 119 -14.54 -13.54 49.87
CA ALA A 119 -14.69 -14.29 51.12
C ALA A 119 -14.39 -13.44 52.37
N ALA A 120 -13.43 -12.51 52.28
CA ALA A 120 -13.15 -11.54 53.34
C ALA A 120 -14.30 -10.55 53.56
N THR A 121 -14.95 -10.10 52.48
CA THR A 121 -16.14 -9.23 52.55
C THR A 121 -17.33 -9.94 53.19
N ILE A 122 -17.56 -11.22 52.85
CA ILE A 122 -18.61 -12.05 53.45
C ILE A 122 -18.31 -12.30 54.93
N SER A 123 -17.06 -12.63 55.28
CA SER A 123 -16.61 -12.80 56.66
C SER A 123 -16.78 -11.53 57.50
N TYR A 124 -16.46 -10.35 56.94
CA TYR A 124 -16.66 -9.05 57.57
C TYR A 124 -18.14 -8.72 57.81
N LEU A 125 -19.01 -8.96 56.83
CA LEU A 125 -20.47 -8.79 57.01
C LEU A 125 -21.00 -9.72 58.11
N ASN A 126 -20.53 -10.97 58.14
CA ASN A 126 -20.91 -11.96 59.15
C ASN A 126 -20.51 -11.49 60.56
N SER A 127 -19.22 -11.19 60.76
CA SER A 127 -18.70 -10.78 62.07
C SER A 127 -19.29 -9.45 62.55
N THR A 128 -19.54 -8.50 61.64
CA THR A 128 -20.15 -7.21 62.00
C THR A 128 -21.62 -7.37 62.41
N MET A 129 -22.38 -8.26 61.74
CA MET A 129 -23.78 -8.53 62.13
C MET A 129 -23.86 -9.29 63.47
N SER A 130 -23.03 -10.33 63.67
CA SER A 130 -22.99 -11.04 64.96
C SER A 130 -22.56 -10.12 66.12
N ALA A 131 -21.64 -9.19 65.87
CA ALA A 131 -21.26 -8.18 66.87
C ALA A 131 -22.38 -7.16 67.14
N TYR A 132 -23.19 -6.82 66.13
CA TYR A 132 -24.36 -5.94 66.30
C TYR A 132 -25.46 -6.61 67.13
N GLU A 133 -25.78 -7.88 66.83
CA GLU A 133 -26.72 -8.70 67.58
C GLU A 133 -26.28 -8.84 69.05
N ALA A 134 -25.01 -9.17 69.28
CA ALA A 134 -24.44 -9.34 70.63
C ALA A 134 -24.43 -8.05 71.47
N TYR A 135 -24.44 -6.86 70.85
CA TYR A 135 -24.36 -5.58 71.57
C TYR A 135 -25.63 -5.27 72.39
N GLY A 136 -26.81 -5.64 71.87
CA GLY A 136 -28.09 -5.48 72.57
C GLY A 136 -28.56 -6.74 73.31
N SER A 137 -27.98 -7.91 73.02
CA SER A 137 -28.54 -9.21 73.42
C SER A 137 -28.63 -9.42 74.93
N ALA A 138 -27.67 -8.93 75.73
CA ALA A 138 -27.69 -9.09 77.18
C ALA A 138 -28.87 -8.33 77.83
N ASN A 139 -29.06 -7.06 77.48
CA ASN A 139 -30.17 -6.25 78.01
C ASN A 139 -31.52 -6.76 77.49
N LEU A 140 -31.60 -7.17 76.21
CA LEU A 140 -32.79 -7.79 75.65
C LEU A 140 -33.13 -9.10 76.37
N THR A 141 -32.15 -9.96 76.62
CA THR A 141 -32.35 -11.22 77.36
C THR A 141 -32.83 -10.96 78.78
N ASN A 142 -32.26 -9.99 79.49
CA ASN A 142 -32.70 -9.61 80.84
C ASN A 142 -34.14 -9.08 80.84
N CYS A 143 -34.52 -8.25 79.86
CA CYS A 143 -35.88 -7.75 79.68
C CYS A 143 -36.87 -8.89 79.36
N LEU A 144 -36.49 -9.83 78.49
CA LEU A 144 -37.31 -11.02 78.16
C LEU A 144 -37.47 -11.94 79.38
N GLN A 145 -36.46 -12.05 80.26
CA GLN A 145 -36.58 -12.78 81.53
C GLN A 145 -37.52 -12.06 82.50
N ALA A 146 -37.34 -10.76 82.70
CA ALA A 146 -38.15 -9.95 83.61
C ALA A 146 -39.63 -9.86 83.20
N THR A 147 -39.93 -10.03 81.91
CA THR A 147 -41.30 -10.08 81.35
C THR A 147 -41.86 -11.50 81.21
N GLY A 148 -41.11 -12.54 81.58
CA GLY A 148 -41.54 -13.93 81.45
C GLY A 148 -41.54 -14.50 80.02
N ILE A 149 -41.12 -13.71 79.04
CA ILE A 149 -41.03 -14.11 77.63
C ILE A 149 -39.90 -15.14 77.41
N TYR A 150 -38.83 -15.11 78.20
CA TYR A 150 -37.73 -16.08 78.13
C TYR A 150 -37.49 -16.76 79.49
N ASN A 151 -37.56 -18.09 79.50
CA ASN A 151 -37.23 -18.89 80.67
C ASN A 151 -35.74 -19.30 80.62
N PRO A 152 -34.89 -18.84 81.57
CA PRO A 152 -33.47 -19.15 81.57
C PRO A 152 -33.13 -20.60 81.97
N MET A 153 -34.03 -21.28 82.70
CA MET A 153 -33.80 -22.67 83.14
C MET A 153 -33.99 -23.67 82.00
N THR A 154 -35.04 -23.48 81.18
CA THR A 154 -35.33 -24.30 79.99
C THR A 154 -34.69 -23.77 78.72
N LYS A 155 -34.20 -22.53 78.73
CA LYS A 155 -33.72 -21.75 77.56
C LYS A 155 -34.76 -21.56 76.46
N THR A 156 -36.05 -21.60 76.81
CA THR A 156 -37.17 -21.45 75.86
C THR A 156 -37.73 -20.03 75.88
N SER A 157 -37.89 -19.43 74.70
CA SER A 157 -38.72 -18.23 74.51
C SER A 157 -40.17 -18.62 74.26
N TYR A 158 -41.10 -17.99 74.96
CA TYR A 158 -42.53 -18.08 74.69
C TYR A 158 -42.95 -16.99 73.69
N VAL A 159 -43.80 -17.35 72.72
CA VAL A 159 -44.33 -16.40 71.73
C VAL A 159 -45.82 -16.22 71.98
N CYS A 160 -46.24 -15.04 72.46
CA CYS A 160 -47.65 -14.71 72.68
C CYS A 160 -48.36 -14.33 71.36
N ASN A 161 -48.49 -15.30 70.46
CA ASN A 161 -49.07 -15.11 69.13
C ASN A 161 -50.57 -15.46 69.10
N ALA A 162 -51.44 -14.46 69.27
CA ALA A 162 -52.88 -14.62 69.04
C ALA A 162 -53.61 -13.29 68.79
N THR A 163 -54.58 -13.35 67.88
CA THR A 163 -55.60 -12.32 67.66
C THR A 163 -56.48 -12.12 68.90
N ILE A 164 -56.94 -10.90 69.13
CA ILE A 164 -57.58 -10.45 70.39
C ILE A 164 -58.83 -11.27 70.72
N THR A 165 -58.72 -12.15 71.73
CA THR A 165 -59.85 -12.67 72.54
C THR A 165 -59.44 -12.67 74.01
N SER A 166 -60.37 -12.41 74.92
CA SER A 166 -60.08 -12.26 76.36
C SER A 166 -59.42 -13.49 76.97
N THR A 167 -59.81 -14.69 76.55
CA THR A 167 -59.25 -15.97 77.02
C THR A 167 -57.77 -16.16 76.66
N THR A 168 -57.30 -15.57 75.56
CA THR A 168 -55.92 -15.80 75.09
C THR A 168 -54.92 -14.86 75.76
N ILE A 169 -55.37 -13.68 76.21
CA ILE A 169 -54.57 -12.77 77.05
C ILE A 169 -54.28 -13.43 78.40
N THR A 170 -55.29 -14.05 79.03
CA THR A 170 -55.12 -14.81 80.28
C THR A 170 -54.10 -15.93 80.12
N ASN A 171 -54.19 -16.72 79.04
CA ASN A 171 -53.22 -17.79 78.76
C ASN A 171 -51.80 -17.28 78.50
N CYS A 172 -51.61 -16.15 77.80
CA CYS A 172 -50.28 -15.55 77.62
C CYS A 172 -49.68 -15.19 78.99
N LEU A 173 -50.42 -14.44 79.81
CA LEU A 173 -49.95 -13.91 81.09
C LEU A 173 -49.72 -14.99 82.14
N GLN A 174 -50.58 -16.00 82.24
CA GLN A 174 -50.35 -17.15 83.13
C GLN A 174 -49.04 -17.84 82.77
N ASN A 175 -48.83 -18.18 81.50
CA ASN A 175 -47.62 -18.90 81.09
C ASN A 175 -46.32 -18.07 81.25
N THR A 176 -46.37 -16.74 81.05
CA THR A 176 -45.20 -15.88 81.27
C THR A 176 -44.94 -15.57 82.76
N CYS A 177 -45.99 -15.38 83.58
CA CYS A 177 -45.82 -15.00 84.99
C CYS A 177 -45.62 -16.20 85.93
N ASP A 178 -46.27 -17.34 85.67
CA ASP A 178 -46.18 -18.52 86.55
C ASP A 178 -44.83 -19.25 86.47
N THR A 179 -44.02 -18.97 85.44
CA THR A 179 -42.75 -19.68 85.18
C THR A 179 -41.48 -18.91 85.57
N VAL A 180 -41.59 -17.67 86.09
CA VAL A 180 -40.44 -16.83 86.48
C VAL A 180 -40.59 -16.30 87.92
N PRO A 181 -39.59 -16.47 88.81
CA PRO A 181 -39.68 -16.06 90.22
C PRO A 181 -40.04 -14.57 90.45
N ILE A 182 -39.64 -13.68 89.54
CA ILE A 182 -39.87 -12.24 89.65
C ILE A 182 -41.36 -11.87 89.45
N CYS A 183 -42.11 -12.66 88.68
CA CYS A 183 -43.55 -12.45 88.48
C CYS A 183 -44.43 -13.37 89.34
N GLY A 184 -44.01 -14.62 89.52
CA GLY A 184 -44.85 -15.68 90.11
C GLY A 184 -44.75 -15.84 91.63
N GLY A 185 -43.62 -15.51 92.29
CA GLY A 185 -43.53 -15.69 93.74
C GLY A 185 -42.19 -15.38 94.41
N HIS A 186 -42.29 -14.80 95.61
CA HIS A 186 -41.22 -14.47 96.57
C HIS A 186 -40.45 -13.14 96.41
N LEU A 187 -41.07 -12.10 95.86
CA LEU A 187 -40.69 -10.71 96.17
C LEU A 187 -41.89 -9.92 96.72
N ARG A 188 -41.86 -9.60 98.02
CA ARG A 188 -42.72 -8.57 98.63
C ARG A 188 -42.19 -7.18 98.20
N SER A 189 -42.46 -6.81 96.96
CA SER A 189 -42.00 -5.59 96.29
C SER A 189 -43.16 -4.92 95.54
N PRO A 190 -43.21 -3.57 95.38
CA PRO A 190 -44.31 -2.86 94.71
C PRO A 190 -44.71 -3.39 93.33
N ALA A 191 -43.74 -3.97 92.61
CA ALA A 191 -43.87 -4.66 91.34
C ALA A 191 -45.13 -5.55 91.18
N GLN A 192 -45.45 -6.39 92.17
CA GLN A 192 -46.57 -7.34 92.03
C GLN A 192 -47.94 -6.65 92.17
N SER A 193 -48.04 -5.63 93.04
CA SER A 193 -49.22 -4.76 93.13
C SER A 193 -49.39 -3.87 91.90
N GLU A 194 -48.29 -3.41 91.29
CA GLU A 194 -48.32 -2.62 90.05
C GLU A 194 -48.86 -3.44 88.87
N LEU A 195 -48.43 -4.70 88.71
CA LEU A 195 -48.95 -5.60 87.69
C LEU A 195 -50.44 -5.93 87.89
N GLN A 196 -50.87 -6.13 89.14
CA GLN A 196 -52.28 -6.41 89.46
C GLN A 196 -53.19 -5.18 89.32
N ALA A 197 -52.68 -3.97 89.56
CA ALA A 197 -53.45 -2.73 89.49
C ALA A 197 -54.02 -2.41 88.10
N PHE A 198 -53.40 -2.90 87.02
CA PHE A 198 -53.88 -2.68 85.65
C PHE A 198 -54.80 -3.79 85.10
N GLY A 199 -54.93 -4.93 85.80
CA GLY A 199 -55.82 -6.04 85.46
C GLY A 199 -55.59 -6.68 84.07
N THR A 200 -56.61 -7.37 83.57
CA THR A 200 -56.69 -7.84 82.17
C THR A 200 -57.95 -7.29 81.50
N PRO A 201 -57.86 -6.61 80.34
CA PRO A 201 -56.66 -6.33 79.55
C PRO A 201 -55.91 -5.06 80.02
N SER A 202 -54.65 -5.19 80.45
CA SER A 202 -53.79 -4.03 80.79
C SER A 202 -52.92 -3.54 79.64
N PRO A 203 -52.48 -2.26 79.67
CA PRO A 203 -51.40 -1.78 78.82
C PRO A 203 -50.12 -2.62 78.92
N PHE A 204 -49.79 -3.15 80.11
CA PHE A 204 -48.61 -4.00 80.32
C PHE A 204 -48.72 -5.34 79.58
N SER A 205 -49.90 -5.97 79.62
CA SER A 205 -50.17 -7.22 78.89
C SER A 205 -49.95 -7.05 77.39
N ASN A 206 -50.45 -5.95 76.84
CA ASN A 206 -50.27 -5.60 75.43
C ASN A 206 -48.79 -5.27 75.11
N GLY A 207 -48.07 -4.62 76.02
CA GLY A 207 -46.64 -4.34 75.89
C GLY A 207 -45.78 -5.62 75.84
N VAL A 208 -46.02 -6.57 76.75
CA VAL A 208 -45.35 -7.88 76.78
C VAL A 208 -45.68 -8.69 75.52
N GLN A 209 -46.94 -8.68 75.07
CA GLN A 209 -47.33 -9.33 73.82
C GLN A 209 -46.59 -8.72 72.61
N ASN A 210 -46.57 -7.40 72.50
CA ASN A 210 -45.89 -6.69 71.42
C ASN A 210 -44.37 -6.99 71.42
N LEU A 211 -43.72 -6.95 72.58
CA LEU A 211 -42.31 -7.30 72.71
C LEU A 211 -42.02 -8.76 72.30
N SER A 212 -42.88 -9.70 72.70
CA SER A 212 -42.77 -11.11 72.33
C SER A 212 -42.81 -11.31 70.80
N VAL A 213 -43.75 -10.65 70.12
CA VAL A 213 -43.86 -10.66 68.65
C VAL A 213 -42.66 -9.98 67.99
N ILE A 214 -42.28 -8.79 68.47
CA ILE A 214 -41.15 -8.01 67.95
C ILE A 214 -39.83 -8.81 68.05
N ASN A 215 -39.58 -9.44 69.19
CA ASN A 215 -38.39 -10.25 69.40
C ASN A 215 -38.37 -11.52 68.53
N TYR A 216 -39.52 -12.15 68.31
CA TYR A 216 -39.64 -13.28 67.39
C TYR A 216 -39.30 -12.89 65.94
N VAL A 217 -39.84 -11.76 65.45
CA VAL A 217 -39.53 -11.25 64.11
C VAL A 217 -38.04 -10.90 63.99
N LEU A 218 -37.47 -10.20 64.98
CA LEU A 218 -36.05 -9.82 64.99
C LEU A 218 -35.11 -11.04 64.95
N SER A 219 -35.40 -12.08 65.74
CA SER A 219 -34.63 -13.33 65.76
C SER A 219 -34.72 -14.08 64.42
N ASN A 220 -35.91 -14.13 63.81
CA ASN A 220 -36.11 -14.72 62.49
C ASN A 220 -35.37 -13.93 61.38
N ASP A 221 -35.32 -12.61 61.46
CA ASP A 221 -34.59 -11.76 60.53
C ASP A 221 -33.07 -11.96 60.66
N TYR A 222 -32.51 -12.06 61.88
CA TYR A 222 -31.10 -12.42 62.08
C TYR A 222 -30.78 -13.80 61.50
N HIS A 223 -31.61 -14.81 61.77
CA HIS A 223 -31.44 -16.15 61.21
C HIS A 223 -31.47 -16.13 59.67
N SER A 224 -32.43 -15.41 59.09
CA SER A 224 -32.57 -15.24 57.64
C SER A 224 -31.35 -14.52 57.03
N TYR A 225 -30.80 -13.52 57.71
CA TYR A 225 -29.58 -12.81 57.30
C TYR A 225 -28.39 -13.76 57.19
N PHE A 226 -28.07 -14.51 58.26
CA PHE A 226 -26.93 -15.43 58.25
C PHE A 226 -27.11 -16.60 57.27
N LEU A 227 -28.33 -17.11 57.13
CA LEU A 227 -28.67 -18.17 56.17
C LEU A 227 -28.56 -17.71 54.70
N LEU A 228 -28.87 -16.46 54.39
CA LEU A 228 -28.67 -15.90 53.05
C LEU A 228 -27.20 -15.55 52.79
N LEU A 229 -26.50 -14.98 53.77
CA LEU A 229 -25.10 -14.60 53.68
C LEU A 229 -24.18 -15.80 53.38
N SER A 230 -24.46 -16.95 54.00
CA SER A 230 -23.74 -18.22 53.76
C SER A 230 -24.04 -18.87 52.41
N LYS A 231 -25.09 -18.44 51.70
CA LYS A 231 -25.54 -19.02 50.41
C LYS A 231 -25.15 -18.19 49.18
N ILE A 232 -24.43 -17.08 49.35
CA ILE A 232 -23.98 -16.23 48.23
C ILE A 232 -23.05 -17.02 47.30
N ASN A 233 -23.42 -17.12 46.03
CA ASN A 233 -22.67 -17.81 44.98
C ASN A 233 -22.77 -17.04 43.64
N VAL A 234 -22.20 -17.61 42.57
CA VAL A 234 -22.10 -16.96 41.24
C VAL A 234 -23.48 -16.73 40.59
N THR A 235 -24.49 -17.56 40.86
CA THR A 235 -25.81 -17.46 40.21
C THR A 235 -26.83 -16.65 40.99
N ASN A 236 -26.65 -16.42 42.30
CA ASN A 236 -27.61 -15.72 43.14
C ASN A 236 -27.12 -14.39 43.76
N ALA A 237 -25.83 -14.01 43.62
CA ALA A 237 -25.26 -12.86 44.34
C ALA A 237 -26.09 -11.56 44.26
N GLY A 238 -26.63 -11.20 43.09
CA GLY A 238 -27.42 -9.97 42.92
C GLY A 238 -28.77 -9.98 43.66
N THR A 239 -29.48 -11.11 43.66
CA THR A 239 -30.75 -11.26 44.38
C THR A 239 -30.52 -11.40 45.88
N THR A 240 -29.55 -12.22 46.29
CA THR A 240 -29.20 -12.45 47.70
C THR A 240 -28.66 -11.19 48.37
N ILE A 241 -27.81 -10.38 47.73
CA ILE A 241 -27.37 -9.08 48.30
C ILE A 241 -28.54 -8.12 48.46
N SER A 242 -29.48 -8.08 47.52
CA SER A 242 -30.67 -7.23 47.63
C SER A 242 -31.60 -7.66 48.77
N GLN A 243 -31.75 -8.98 48.99
CA GLN A 243 -32.49 -9.54 50.14
C GLN A 243 -31.79 -9.22 51.46
N LEU A 244 -30.47 -9.38 51.55
CA LEU A 244 -29.67 -9.02 52.73
C LEU A 244 -29.78 -7.53 53.07
N SER A 245 -29.81 -6.63 52.09
CA SER A 245 -30.07 -5.20 52.31
C SER A 245 -31.46 -4.96 52.93
N SER A 246 -32.49 -5.67 52.46
CA SER A 246 -33.84 -5.53 53.01
C SER A 246 -33.92 -6.04 54.44
N ILE A 247 -33.33 -7.19 54.73
CA ILE A 247 -33.33 -7.78 56.08
C ILE A 247 -32.52 -6.91 57.05
N ALA A 248 -31.35 -6.40 56.65
CA ALA A 248 -30.59 -5.46 57.47
C ALA A 248 -31.36 -4.16 57.77
N ALA A 249 -32.15 -3.66 56.81
CA ALA A 249 -33.03 -2.52 57.03
C ALA A 249 -34.16 -2.83 58.03
N ASN A 250 -34.81 -4.00 57.92
CA ASN A 250 -35.82 -4.45 58.88
C ASN A 250 -35.24 -4.60 60.30
N ILE A 251 -34.09 -5.30 60.43
CA ILE A 251 -33.35 -5.43 61.70
C ILE A 251 -33.09 -4.04 62.29
N SER A 252 -32.59 -3.09 61.48
CA SER A 252 -32.32 -1.73 61.95
C SER A 252 -33.58 -0.96 62.38
N ALA A 253 -34.71 -1.15 61.71
CA ALA A 253 -35.97 -0.51 62.05
C ALA A 253 -36.56 -1.08 63.35
N ILE A 254 -36.53 -2.40 63.50
CA ILE A 254 -37.01 -3.11 64.69
C ILE A 254 -36.11 -2.84 65.90
N ALA A 255 -34.79 -2.90 65.75
CA ALA A 255 -33.85 -2.53 66.80
C ALA A 255 -34.03 -1.06 67.25
N GLY A 256 -34.39 -0.17 66.31
CA GLY A 256 -34.72 1.23 66.57
C GLY A 256 -35.95 1.41 67.46
N SER A 257 -37.00 0.61 67.29
CA SER A 257 -38.21 0.69 68.14
C SER A 257 -37.99 0.08 69.53
N ILE A 258 -37.19 -0.98 69.64
CA ILE A 258 -36.84 -1.65 70.92
C ILE A 258 -36.00 -0.73 71.84
N ASN A 259 -35.14 0.13 71.26
CA ASN A 259 -34.25 1.02 72.02
C ASN A 259 -35.01 2.01 72.93
N ALA A 260 -36.26 2.36 72.59
CA ALA A 260 -37.01 3.44 73.23
C ALA A 260 -37.89 3.02 74.44
N ASN A 261 -37.48 2.00 75.21
CA ASN A 261 -38.33 1.19 76.12
C ASN A 261 -39.14 0.12 75.35
N PRO A 262 -38.78 -1.17 75.47
CA PRO A 262 -39.30 -2.24 74.62
C PRO A 262 -40.72 -2.73 75.00
N VAL A 263 -41.22 -2.39 76.20
CA VAL A 263 -42.58 -2.77 76.65
C VAL A 263 -43.56 -1.60 76.46
N PHE A 264 -43.09 -0.36 76.64
CA PHE A 264 -43.88 0.85 76.49
C PHE A 264 -43.12 1.92 75.71
N PRO A 265 -43.12 1.87 74.37
CA PRO A 265 -42.51 2.92 73.57
C PRO A 265 -43.22 4.26 73.84
N PRO A 266 -42.49 5.37 74.03
CA PRO A 266 -43.09 6.69 74.22
C PRO A 266 -43.83 7.11 72.94
N PRO A 267 -44.90 7.93 73.06
CA PRO A 267 -45.50 8.58 71.91
C PRO A 267 -44.46 9.37 71.11
N PRO A 268 -44.62 9.51 69.78
CA PRO A 268 -43.75 10.37 68.97
C PRO A 268 -43.63 11.76 69.60
N ASN A 269 -42.39 12.24 69.77
CA ASN A 269 -42.01 13.51 70.41
C ASN A 269 -42.24 13.63 71.93
N ALA A 270 -42.62 12.57 72.65
CA ALA A 270 -42.71 12.63 74.12
C ALA A 270 -41.32 12.65 74.77
N THR A 271 -41.00 13.71 75.50
CA THR A 271 -39.80 13.79 76.33
C THR A 271 -40.01 13.11 77.68
N ILE A 272 -39.00 12.36 78.15
CA ILE A 272 -39.03 11.59 79.42
C ILE A 272 -39.16 12.52 80.65
N LEU A 273 -39.00 13.84 80.47
CA LEU A 273 -39.18 14.90 81.47
C LEU A 273 -40.59 14.98 82.10
N ALA A 274 -41.59 14.29 81.56
CA ALA A 274 -42.94 14.23 82.13
C ALA A 274 -43.09 13.21 83.30
N CYS A 275 -42.08 12.38 83.56
CA CYS A 275 -42.15 11.35 84.59
C CYS A 275 -41.87 11.93 86.00
N ASN A 276 -42.87 11.89 86.89
CA ASN A 276 -42.78 12.41 88.26
C ASN A 276 -42.64 11.28 89.28
N GLN A 277 -41.49 11.19 89.94
CA GLN A 277 -41.14 10.13 90.91
C GLN A 277 -42.06 10.08 92.14
N ASN A 278 -42.82 11.14 92.41
CA ASN A 278 -43.63 11.29 93.62
C ASN A 278 -45.12 10.96 93.43
N LEU A 279 -45.55 10.55 92.23
CA LEU A 279 -46.94 10.12 91.97
C LEU A 279 -47.10 8.60 92.12
N PRO A 280 -48.25 8.09 92.63
CA PRO A 280 -48.55 6.67 92.61
C PRO A 280 -48.45 6.07 91.19
N PRO A 281 -48.02 4.80 91.02
CA PRO A 281 -47.92 4.18 89.70
C PRO A 281 -49.22 4.21 88.89
N THR A 282 -50.39 4.17 89.53
CA THR A 282 -51.72 4.27 88.87
C THR A 282 -51.93 5.60 88.14
N ASP A 283 -51.25 6.65 88.58
CA ASP A 283 -51.48 8.03 88.16
C ASP A 283 -50.38 8.50 87.19
N GLN A 284 -49.45 7.60 86.83
CA GLN A 284 -48.35 7.85 85.90
C GLN A 284 -48.58 7.22 84.52
N PRO A 285 -48.10 7.84 83.43
CA PRO A 285 -48.04 7.19 82.12
C PRO A 285 -47.25 5.85 82.19
N PRO A 286 -47.71 4.76 81.52
CA PRO A 286 -47.06 3.45 81.62
C PRO A 286 -45.57 3.41 81.23
N ASN A 287 -45.14 4.28 80.30
CA ASN A 287 -43.74 4.45 79.92
C ASN A 287 -42.87 5.06 81.04
N CYS A 288 -43.45 5.77 82.00
CA CYS A 288 -42.77 6.24 83.21
C CYS A 288 -42.65 5.11 84.26
N ILE A 289 -43.72 4.35 84.49
CA ILE A 289 -43.74 3.21 85.44
C ILE A 289 -42.64 2.20 85.11
N ALA A 290 -42.55 1.78 83.85
CA ALA A 290 -41.55 0.81 83.40
C ALA A 290 -40.09 1.32 83.50
N ASN A 291 -39.89 2.64 83.54
CA ASN A 291 -38.57 3.24 83.76
C ASN A 291 -38.19 3.19 85.24
N TYR A 292 -39.14 3.43 86.15
CA TYR A 292 -38.92 3.42 87.60
C TYR A 292 -38.82 2.00 88.19
N ALA A 293 -39.65 1.06 87.74
CA ALA A 293 -39.64 -0.32 88.22
C ALA A 293 -38.57 -1.22 87.55
N GLN A 294 -37.69 -0.65 86.72
CA GLN A 294 -36.54 -1.31 86.06
C GLN A 294 -36.82 -2.57 85.20
N TYR A 295 -38.08 -2.95 84.98
CA TYR A 295 -38.48 -4.17 84.24
C TYR A 295 -37.73 -4.39 82.92
N CYS A 296 -37.59 -3.33 82.11
CA CYS A 296 -36.83 -3.35 80.87
C CYS A 296 -36.10 -2.02 80.66
N GLN A 297 -34.79 -2.03 80.90
CA GLN A 297 -33.93 -0.91 80.55
C GLN A 297 -33.89 -0.69 79.02
N PRO A 298 -33.61 0.54 78.55
CA PRO A 298 -33.29 0.79 77.15
C PRO A 298 -32.23 -0.19 76.62
N ILE A 299 -32.49 -0.78 75.47
CA ILE A 299 -31.61 -1.78 74.86
C ILE A 299 -30.78 -1.08 73.78
N PRO A 300 -29.49 -0.78 74.05
CA PRO A 300 -28.68 -0.03 73.11
C PRO A 300 -28.28 -0.94 71.94
N PHE A 301 -28.36 -0.39 70.72
CA PHE A 301 -27.88 -1.05 69.50
C PHE A 301 -26.78 -0.22 68.84
N ASN A 302 -25.76 -0.90 68.28
CA ASN A 302 -24.60 -0.24 67.71
C ASN A 302 -24.90 0.31 66.29
N SER A 303 -25.41 1.54 66.22
CA SER A 303 -25.77 2.22 64.97
C SER A 303 -24.59 2.33 63.98
N ILE A 304 -23.34 2.42 64.47
CA ILE A 304 -22.14 2.45 63.64
C ILE A 304 -21.92 1.10 62.95
N ALA A 305 -22.10 -0.02 63.65
CA ALA A 305 -22.01 -1.36 63.06
C ALA A 305 -23.10 -1.58 62.00
N MET A 306 -24.34 -1.16 62.25
CA MET A 306 -25.42 -1.24 61.25
C MET A 306 -25.16 -0.33 60.03
N SER A 307 -24.63 0.88 60.24
CA SER A 307 -24.20 1.78 59.17
C SER A 307 -23.09 1.16 58.31
N ARG A 308 -22.14 0.43 58.92
CA ARG A 308 -21.10 -0.32 58.21
C ARG A 308 -21.67 -1.49 57.39
N ILE A 309 -22.64 -2.23 57.91
CA ILE A 309 -23.31 -3.32 57.20
C ILE A 309 -24.06 -2.77 55.98
N THR A 310 -24.89 -1.75 56.17
CA THR A 310 -25.73 -1.17 55.11
C THR A 310 -24.91 -0.47 54.03
N SER A 311 -23.85 0.26 54.39
CA SER A 311 -22.91 0.85 53.42
C SER A 311 -22.12 -0.20 52.63
N THR A 312 -21.66 -1.28 53.28
CA THR A 312 -20.95 -2.38 52.61
C THR A 312 -21.86 -3.11 51.62
N LEU A 313 -23.09 -3.45 52.02
CA LEU A 313 -24.09 -4.06 51.13
C LEU A 313 -24.45 -3.14 49.96
N SER A 314 -24.60 -1.84 50.20
CA SER A 314 -24.87 -0.85 49.16
C SER A 314 -23.70 -0.72 48.17
N GLY A 315 -22.46 -0.73 48.67
CA GLY A 315 -21.25 -0.73 47.84
C GLY A 315 -21.11 -1.98 46.97
N ILE A 316 -21.46 -3.16 47.50
CA ILE A 316 -21.51 -4.40 46.70
C ILE A 316 -22.59 -4.29 45.62
N LYS A 317 -23.80 -3.85 45.99
CA LYS A 317 -24.94 -3.70 45.07
C LYS A 317 -24.66 -2.70 43.94
N ALA A 318 -23.97 -1.60 44.22
CA ALA A 318 -23.60 -0.60 43.22
C ALA A 318 -22.55 -1.10 42.20
N ASN A 319 -21.70 -2.06 42.60
CA ASN A 319 -20.64 -2.62 41.75
C ASN A 319 -21.06 -3.89 41.00
N LEU A 320 -22.19 -4.51 41.34
CA LEU A 320 -22.73 -5.67 40.62
C LEU A 320 -23.41 -5.21 39.30
N PRO A 321 -22.93 -5.65 38.12
CA PRO A 321 -23.48 -5.20 36.85
C PRO A 321 -24.90 -5.75 36.62
N THR A 322 -25.84 -4.88 36.28
CA THR A 322 -27.23 -5.26 35.95
C THR A 322 -27.30 -5.98 34.60
N THR A 323 -28.39 -6.72 34.34
CA THR A 323 -28.62 -7.38 33.04
C THR A 323 -28.54 -6.41 31.86
N ALA A 324 -29.05 -5.18 32.03
CA ALA A 324 -28.95 -4.12 31.03
C ALA A 324 -27.51 -3.61 30.83
N ALA A 325 -26.74 -3.46 31.92
CA ALA A 325 -25.32 -3.11 31.84
C ALA A 325 -24.50 -4.21 31.14
N LEU A 326 -24.75 -5.49 31.45
CA LEU A 326 -24.10 -6.63 30.80
C LEU A 326 -24.41 -6.70 29.30
N ALA A 327 -25.66 -6.46 28.89
CA ALA A 327 -26.04 -6.36 27.49
C ALA A 327 -25.34 -5.20 26.78
N SER A 328 -25.28 -4.02 27.40
CA SER A 328 -24.58 -2.83 26.87
C SER A 328 -23.07 -3.05 26.71
N ILE A 329 -22.41 -3.61 27.73
CA ILE A 329 -20.98 -3.98 27.67
C ILE A 329 -20.72 -4.97 26.52
N SER A 330 -21.62 -5.93 26.32
CA SER A 330 -21.50 -6.94 25.25
C SER A 330 -21.70 -6.33 23.86
N ALA A 331 -22.65 -5.40 23.71
CA ALA A 331 -22.88 -4.66 22.47
C ALA A 331 -21.69 -3.75 22.12
N ASN A 332 -21.17 -2.99 23.08
CA ASN A 332 -19.99 -2.15 22.88
C ASN A 332 -18.76 -2.98 22.51
N SER A 333 -18.54 -4.10 23.20
CA SER A 333 -17.48 -5.07 22.89
C SER A 333 -17.59 -5.64 21.46
N SER A 334 -18.81 -5.93 20.99
CA SER A 334 -19.08 -6.33 19.59
C SER A 334 -18.75 -5.23 18.57
N ILE A 335 -19.05 -3.96 18.90
CA ILE A 335 -18.74 -2.82 18.04
C ILE A 335 -17.22 -2.60 17.96
N THR A 336 -16.52 -2.59 19.10
CA THR A 336 -15.07 -2.40 19.15
C THR A 336 -14.31 -3.55 18.47
N ALA A 337 -14.76 -4.80 18.62
CA ALA A 337 -14.21 -5.94 17.87
C ALA A 337 -14.34 -5.75 16.35
N ARG A 338 -15.50 -5.27 15.87
CA ARG A 338 -15.71 -4.96 14.44
C ARG A 338 -14.83 -3.81 13.93
N GLN A 339 -14.60 -2.78 14.75
CA GLN A 339 -13.73 -1.66 14.39
C GLN A 339 -12.28 -2.11 14.14
N TYR A 340 -11.69 -2.91 15.03
CA TYR A 340 -10.33 -3.45 14.84
C TYR A 340 -10.23 -4.40 13.63
N MET A 341 -11.25 -5.24 13.38
CA MET A 341 -11.27 -6.09 12.18
C MET A 341 -11.37 -5.29 10.88
N ALA A 342 -12.13 -4.18 10.86
CA ALA A 342 -12.26 -3.33 9.68
C ALA A 342 -10.95 -2.64 9.28
N LEU A 343 -10.17 -2.18 10.28
CA LEU A 343 -8.87 -1.54 10.05
C LEU A 343 -7.86 -2.49 9.36
N SER A 344 -7.80 -3.75 9.80
CA SER A 344 -6.95 -4.77 9.19
C SER A 344 -7.33 -5.06 7.72
N ALA A 345 -8.63 -5.18 7.43
CA ALA A 345 -9.12 -5.36 6.07
C ALA A 345 -8.75 -4.19 5.15
N GLN A 346 -8.83 -2.94 5.64
CA GLN A 346 -8.38 -1.76 4.89
C GLN A 346 -6.86 -1.79 4.63
N THR A 347 -6.04 -2.18 5.62
CA THR A 347 -4.58 -2.28 5.45
C THR A 347 -4.20 -3.36 4.43
N GLN A 348 -4.83 -4.54 4.47
CA GLN A 348 -4.59 -5.61 3.51
C GLN A 348 -5.03 -5.21 2.09
N ASN A 349 -6.21 -4.61 1.93
CA ASN A 349 -6.67 -4.10 0.63
C ASN A 349 -5.77 -2.98 0.10
N GLY A 350 -5.21 -2.12 0.96
CA GLY A 350 -4.22 -1.10 0.59
C GLY A 350 -2.94 -1.69 0.00
N ALA A 351 -2.35 -2.68 0.69
CA ALA A 351 -1.17 -3.38 0.18
C ALA A 351 -1.46 -4.12 -1.13
N GLY A 352 -2.60 -4.82 -1.22
CA GLY A 352 -3.04 -5.51 -2.44
C GLY A 352 -3.27 -4.55 -3.61
N PHE A 353 -3.92 -3.41 -3.39
CA PHE A 353 -4.11 -2.37 -4.41
C PHE A 353 -2.78 -1.77 -4.89
N THR A 354 -1.84 -1.52 -3.97
CA THR A 354 -0.51 -1.01 -4.31
C THR A 354 0.27 -2.00 -5.18
N ALA A 355 0.24 -3.29 -4.82
CA ALA A 355 0.84 -4.36 -5.62
C ALA A 355 0.20 -4.48 -7.03
N LEU A 356 -1.14 -4.40 -7.11
CA LEU A 356 -1.88 -4.39 -8.36
C LEU A 356 -1.43 -3.25 -9.29
N ILE A 357 -1.44 -2.01 -8.79
CA ILE A 357 -1.06 -0.83 -9.59
C ILE A 357 0.40 -0.93 -10.03
N ASN A 358 1.32 -1.29 -9.13
CA ASN A 358 2.74 -1.40 -9.47
C ASN A 358 3.03 -2.50 -10.51
N SER A 359 2.29 -3.61 -10.49
CA SER A 359 2.42 -4.69 -11.48
C SER A 359 1.97 -4.27 -12.88
N TYR A 360 0.80 -3.62 -12.98
CA TYR A 360 0.18 -3.34 -14.28
C TYR A 360 0.51 -1.98 -14.89
N TYR A 361 0.79 -0.95 -14.09
CA TYR A 361 0.96 0.43 -14.60
C TYR A 361 2.05 0.58 -15.66
N PRO A 362 3.26 -0.03 -15.55
CA PRO A 362 4.27 0.05 -16.60
C PRO A 362 3.82 -0.62 -17.91
N GLN A 363 3.16 -1.78 -17.81
CA GLN A 363 2.71 -2.55 -18.96
C GLN A 363 1.52 -1.86 -19.66
N TYR A 364 0.59 -1.32 -18.89
CA TYR A 364 -0.51 -0.46 -19.34
C TYR A 364 0.02 0.74 -20.13
N ASN A 365 0.93 1.53 -19.57
CA ASN A 365 1.49 2.69 -20.25
C ASN A 365 2.20 2.31 -21.55
N SER A 366 3.05 1.28 -21.54
CA SER A 366 3.74 0.75 -22.72
C SER A 366 2.77 0.32 -23.82
N THR A 367 1.74 -0.45 -23.47
CA THR A 367 0.75 -0.98 -24.42
C THR A 367 -0.12 0.15 -24.98
N VAL A 368 -0.61 1.06 -24.14
CA VAL A 368 -1.42 2.21 -24.57
C VAL A 368 -0.61 3.15 -25.45
N MET A 369 0.65 3.45 -25.13
CA MET A 369 1.51 4.29 -25.99
C MET A 369 1.76 3.65 -27.35
N LYS A 370 2.18 2.38 -27.39
CA LYS A 370 2.46 1.66 -28.65
C LYS A 370 1.22 1.51 -29.52
N ALA A 371 0.08 1.18 -28.93
CA ALA A 371 -1.18 1.08 -29.65
C ALA A 371 -1.67 2.45 -30.15
N SER A 372 -1.57 3.52 -29.34
CA SER A 372 -1.94 4.87 -29.79
C SER A 372 -1.04 5.36 -30.92
N ALA A 373 0.26 5.08 -30.87
CA ALA A 373 1.20 5.44 -31.93
C ALA A 373 0.88 4.71 -33.26
N LEU A 374 0.51 3.43 -33.19
CA LEU A 374 0.05 2.68 -34.36
C LEU A 374 -1.28 3.23 -34.89
N LEU A 375 -2.24 3.55 -34.01
CA LEU A 375 -3.56 4.09 -34.39
C LEU A 375 -3.50 5.44 -35.13
N LEU A 376 -2.44 6.23 -34.94
CA LEU A 376 -2.19 7.45 -35.73
C LEU A 376 -1.85 7.19 -37.21
N LYS A 377 -1.45 5.96 -37.56
CA LYS A 377 -1.09 5.52 -38.92
C LYS A 377 -2.05 4.47 -39.48
N TYR A 378 -2.71 3.71 -38.60
CA TYR A 378 -3.54 2.58 -38.97
C TYR A 378 -4.87 2.61 -38.20
N ASN A 379 -5.95 2.98 -38.90
CA ASN A 379 -7.31 2.96 -38.38
C ASN A 379 -7.81 1.51 -38.23
N ASN A 380 -7.53 0.93 -37.07
CA ASN A 380 -8.00 -0.39 -36.67
C ASN A 380 -9.04 -0.26 -35.53
N ILE A 381 -10.32 -0.40 -35.88
CA ILE A 381 -11.45 -0.21 -34.95
C ILE A 381 -11.35 -1.14 -33.74
N THR A 382 -10.96 -2.41 -33.95
CA THR A 382 -10.81 -3.42 -32.89
C THR A 382 -9.73 -3.03 -31.87
N LEU A 383 -8.57 -2.54 -32.35
CA LEU A 383 -7.50 -2.04 -31.49
C LEU A 383 -7.92 -0.78 -30.74
N ASN A 384 -8.55 0.18 -31.42
CA ASN A 384 -9.01 1.42 -30.78
C ASN A 384 -10.01 1.10 -29.66
N SER A 385 -11.03 0.28 -29.94
CA SER A 385 -12.01 -0.17 -28.96
C SER A 385 -11.34 -0.86 -27.75
N SER A 386 -10.43 -1.81 -27.99
CA SER A 386 -9.70 -2.50 -26.92
C SER A 386 -8.88 -1.56 -26.04
N VAL A 387 -8.22 -0.56 -26.65
CA VAL A 387 -7.45 0.47 -25.92
C VAL A 387 -8.37 1.37 -25.09
N GLN A 388 -9.55 1.75 -25.60
CA GLN A 388 -10.50 2.57 -24.81
C GLN A 388 -11.08 1.77 -23.63
N VAL A 389 -11.46 0.50 -23.83
CA VAL A 389 -11.91 -0.36 -22.72
C VAL A 389 -10.82 -0.51 -21.66
N LEU A 390 -9.57 -0.77 -22.05
CA LEU A 390 -8.43 -0.85 -21.12
C LEU A 390 -8.18 0.47 -20.37
N LYS A 391 -8.30 1.63 -21.03
CA LYS A 391 -8.19 2.96 -20.39
C LYS A 391 -9.29 3.20 -19.37
N THR A 392 -10.54 2.96 -19.75
CA THR A 392 -11.71 3.14 -18.87
C THR A 392 -11.64 2.26 -17.64
N GLU A 393 -11.32 0.98 -17.82
CA GLU A 393 -11.24 0.02 -16.71
C GLU A 393 -10.05 0.32 -15.78
N PHE A 394 -8.87 0.64 -16.33
CA PHE A 394 -7.72 1.04 -15.51
C PHE A 394 -8.02 2.32 -14.71
N HIS A 395 -8.76 3.27 -15.29
CA HIS A 395 -9.22 4.46 -14.58
C HIS A 395 -10.25 4.12 -13.49
N ALA A 396 -11.24 3.28 -13.78
CA ALA A 396 -12.25 2.84 -12.80
C ALA A 396 -11.61 2.13 -11.60
N ILE A 397 -10.70 1.18 -11.84
CA ILE A 397 -9.92 0.49 -10.81
C ILE A 397 -9.13 1.50 -9.98
N LYS A 398 -8.46 2.47 -10.61
CA LYS A 398 -7.70 3.51 -9.90
C LYS A 398 -8.58 4.39 -9.01
N THR A 399 -9.78 4.76 -9.48
CA THR A 399 -10.72 5.62 -8.77
C THR A 399 -11.43 4.90 -7.62
N LEU A 400 -11.76 3.62 -7.76
CA LEU A 400 -12.34 2.80 -6.68
C LEU A 400 -11.33 2.43 -5.59
N GLY A 401 -10.04 2.33 -5.93
CA GLY A 401 -8.96 2.16 -4.97
C GLY A 401 -9.09 0.87 -4.15
N VAL A 402 -9.10 1.01 -2.82
CA VAL A 402 -9.23 -0.11 -1.86
C VAL A 402 -10.68 -0.57 -1.63
N ASN A 403 -11.67 0.13 -2.19
CA ASN A 403 -13.10 -0.10 -1.96
C ASN A 403 -13.71 -1.12 -2.94
N GLN A 404 -12.88 -2.00 -3.53
CA GLN A 404 -13.27 -3.00 -4.52
C GLN A 404 -12.57 -4.34 -4.25
N SER A 405 -13.04 -5.42 -4.88
CA SER A 405 -12.36 -6.71 -4.82
C SER A 405 -11.08 -6.69 -5.65
N ILE A 406 -9.93 -6.63 -4.99
CA ILE A 406 -8.60 -6.59 -5.63
C ILE A 406 -8.35 -7.82 -6.51
N GLY A 407 -8.84 -9.00 -6.13
CA GLY A 407 -8.73 -10.22 -6.93
C GLY A 407 -9.53 -10.18 -8.24
N VAL A 408 -10.71 -9.57 -8.22
CA VAL A 408 -11.53 -9.34 -9.42
C VAL A 408 -10.87 -8.30 -10.32
N ALA A 409 -10.43 -7.17 -9.76
CA ALA A 409 -9.71 -6.12 -10.49
C ALA A 409 -8.43 -6.64 -11.16
N ASN A 410 -7.65 -7.48 -10.47
CA ASN A 410 -6.49 -8.19 -11.02
C ASN A 410 -6.84 -9.05 -12.25
N THR A 411 -7.91 -9.83 -12.14
CA THR A 411 -8.35 -10.74 -13.20
C THR A 411 -8.83 -9.99 -14.44
N ILE A 412 -9.64 -8.95 -14.24
CA ILE A 412 -10.15 -8.09 -15.32
C ILE A 412 -8.98 -7.36 -16.01
N LEU A 413 -8.10 -6.71 -15.24
CA LEU A 413 -7.02 -5.91 -15.80
C LEU A 413 -5.99 -6.78 -16.54
N GLY A 414 -5.65 -7.96 -16.00
CA GLY A 414 -4.80 -8.93 -16.68
C GLY A 414 -5.40 -9.43 -18.00
N SER A 415 -6.70 -9.75 -18.00
CA SER A 415 -7.45 -10.15 -19.19
C SER A 415 -7.44 -9.06 -20.28
N LEU A 416 -7.82 -7.83 -19.93
CA LEU A 416 -7.89 -6.71 -20.87
C LEU A 416 -6.52 -6.33 -21.42
N LEU A 417 -5.49 -6.33 -20.58
CA LEU A 417 -4.13 -6.00 -21.01
C LEU A 417 -3.57 -7.08 -21.96
N ALA A 418 -3.75 -8.37 -21.63
CA ALA A 418 -3.32 -9.47 -22.50
C ALA A 418 -4.05 -9.42 -23.85
N ASN A 419 -5.37 -9.18 -23.85
CA ASN A 419 -6.16 -9.08 -25.07
C ASN A 419 -5.75 -7.86 -25.93
N THR A 420 -5.58 -6.69 -25.31
CA THR A 420 -5.13 -5.47 -26.02
C THR A 420 -3.73 -5.65 -26.60
N THR A 421 -2.82 -6.29 -25.86
CA THR A 421 -1.46 -6.59 -26.33
C THR A 421 -1.47 -7.53 -27.53
N ARG A 422 -2.32 -8.57 -27.52
CA ARG A 422 -2.52 -9.49 -28.65
C ARG A 422 -3.13 -8.79 -29.88
N ILE A 423 -4.15 -7.96 -29.69
CA ILE A 423 -4.78 -7.20 -30.78
C ILE A 423 -3.77 -6.20 -31.37
N TYR A 424 -2.99 -5.53 -30.54
CA TYR A 424 -1.89 -4.67 -30.96
C TYR A 424 -0.84 -5.43 -31.78
N ALA A 425 -0.40 -6.60 -31.33
CA ALA A 425 0.59 -7.41 -32.04
C ALA A 425 0.10 -7.79 -33.45
N ASN A 426 -1.14 -8.25 -33.57
CA ASN A 426 -1.76 -8.59 -34.85
C ASN A 426 -1.89 -7.36 -35.77
N ALA A 427 -2.40 -6.23 -35.25
CA ALA A 427 -2.53 -4.99 -36.01
C ALA A 427 -1.16 -4.44 -36.47
N SER A 428 -0.15 -4.52 -35.61
CA SER A 428 1.22 -4.12 -35.89
C SER A 428 1.84 -4.99 -36.99
N ALA A 429 1.60 -6.31 -36.97
CA ALA A 429 2.08 -7.22 -38.00
C ALA A 429 1.51 -6.89 -39.40
N SER A 430 0.20 -6.63 -39.50
CA SER A 430 -0.43 -6.24 -40.77
C SER A 430 0.13 -4.93 -41.33
N TYR A 431 0.31 -3.91 -40.49
CA TYR A 431 0.89 -2.63 -40.91
C TYR A 431 2.38 -2.77 -41.25
N ALA A 432 3.15 -3.53 -40.46
CA ALA A 432 4.58 -3.76 -40.67
C ALA A 432 4.87 -4.49 -41.99
N GLN A 433 4.00 -5.40 -42.43
CA GLN A 433 4.13 -6.09 -43.72
C GLN A 433 4.17 -5.10 -44.88
N VAL A 434 3.17 -4.22 -45.00
CA VAL A 434 3.12 -3.24 -46.09
C VAL A 434 4.20 -2.17 -45.94
N TYR A 435 4.45 -1.71 -44.72
CA TYR A 435 5.49 -0.70 -44.45
C TYR A 435 6.90 -1.19 -44.80
N GLY A 436 7.23 -2.45 -44.48
CA GLY A 436 8.51 -3.07 -44.81
C GLY A 436 8.73 -3.24 -46.32
N ILE A 437 7.70 -3.68 -47.07
CA ILE A 437 7.78 -3.75 -48.54
C ILE A 437 7.96 -2.34 -49.12
N SER A 438 7.22 -1.35 -48.62
CA SER A 438 7.29 0.05 -49.07
C SER A 438 8.67 0.68 -48.85
N GLN A 439 9.29 0.42 -47.70
CA GLN A 439 10.67 0.82 -47.40
C GLN A 439 11.66 0.19 -48.39
N ASN A 440 11.67 -1.14 -48.52
CA ASN A 440 12.60 -1.86 -49.38
C ASN A 440 12.46 -1.47 -50.86
N ASN A 441 11.23 -1.20 -51.34
CA ASN A 441 10.99 -0.69 -52.68
C ASN A 441 11.55 0.71 -52.88
N SER A 442 11.35 1.59 -51.89
CA SER A 442 11.84 2.97 -51.95
C SER A 442 13.37 2.99 -51.99
N GLU A 443 14.02 2.15 -51.19
CA GLU A 443 15.46 1.95 -51.20
C GLU A 443 15.97 1.49 -52.58
N ALA A 444 15.38 0.42 -53.14
CA ALA A 444 15.77 -0.12 -54.45
C ALA A 444 15.58 0.90 -55.58
N ILE A 445 14.42 1.56 -55.64
CA ILE A 445 14.12 2.56 -56.68
C ILE A 445 15.07 3.75 -56.58
N ILE A 446 15.38 4.23 -55.38
CA ILE A 446 16.35 5.33 -55.21
C ILE A 446 17.75 4.87 -55.67
N ALA A 447 18.21 3.67 -55.29
CA ALA A 447 19.50 3.14 -55.73
C ALA A 447 19.60 3.00 -57.27
N ASP A 448 18.51 2.57 -57.92
CA ASP A 448 18.41 2.51 -59.38
C ASP A 448 18.42 3.93 -60.00
N GLN A 449 17.64 4.87 -59.45
CA GLN A 449 17.60 6.26 -59.96
C GLN A 449 18.97 6.93 -59.91
N LEU A 450 19.73 6.70 -58.84
CA LEU A 450 21.10 7.19 -58.68
C LEU A 450 22.13 6.49 -59.59
N SER A 451 21.72 5.46 -60.33
CA SER A 451 22.58 4.72 -61.27
C SER A 451 22.44 5.19 -62.73
N TYR A 452 21.57 6.16 -63.03
CA TYR A 452 21.44 6.75 -64.37
C TYR A 452 21.70 8.27 -64.37
N GLN A 453 22.39 8.75 -65.42
CA GLN A 453 22.58 10.19 -65.67
C GLN A 453 21.26 10.87 -66.09
N GLU A 454 20.46 10.17 -66.88
CA GLU A 454 19.08 10.52 -67.23
C GLU A 454 18.17 9.38 -66.77
N VAL A 455 17.30 9.64 -65.79
CA VAL A 455 16.45 8.60 -65.20
C VAL A 455 15.43 8.09 -66.22
N PRO A 456 15.36 6.77 -66.50
CA PRO A 456 14.38 6.21 -67.43
C PRO A 456 12.94 6.55 -67.02
N SER A 457 12.10 6.96 -67.98
CA SER A 457 10.72 7.41 -67.72
C SER A 457 9.87 6.37 -66.95
N LYS A 458 10.06 5.08 -67.23
CA LYS A 458 9.42 3.98 -66.50
C LYS A 458 9.88 3.89 -65.04
N LEU A 459 11.15 4.14 -64.74
CA LEU A 459 11.67 4.17 -63.37
C LEU A 459 11.15 5.39 -62.60
N ALA A 460 11.10 6.56 -63.23
CA ALA A 460 10.48 7.77 -62.67
C ALA A 460 8.97 7.55 -62.36
N MET A 461 8.24 6.86 -63.25
CA MET A 461 6.85 6.48 -62.99
C MET A 461 6.71 5.54 -61.77
N LEU A 462 7.61 4.56 -61.60
CA LEU A 462 7.60 3.68 -60.43
C LEU A 462 7.92 4.43 -59.14
N ALA A 463 8.89 5.36 -59.16
CA ALA A 463 9.20 6.24 -58.05
C ALA A 463 7.97 7.07 -57.62
N ASN A 464 7.26 7.67 -58.57
CA ASN A 464 6.02 8.41 -58.30
C ASN A 464 4.93 7.51 -57.68
N LYS A 465 4.73 6.28 -58.20
CA LYS A 465 3.78 5.31 -57.61
C LYS A 465 4.18 4.92 -56.18
N GLN A 466 5.47 4.68 -55.94
CA GLN A 466 5.99 4.32 -54.63
C GLN A 466 5.89 5.49 -53.63
N GLN A 467 6.08 6.72 -54.09
CA GLN A 467 5.86 7.93 -53.29
C GLN A 467 4.39 8.08 -52.88
N THR A 468 3.44 7.78 -53.76
CA THR A 468 2.00 7.76 -53.40
C THR A 468 1.71 6.74 -52.30
N ILE A 469 2.26 5.53 -52.38
CA ILE A 469 2.13 4.52 -51.30
C ILE A 469 2.76 5.03 -49.99
N ASN A 470 3.95 5.64 -50.06
CA ASN A 470 4.60 6.23 -48.88
C ASN A 470 3.77 7.38 -48.27
N MET A 471 3.12 8.22 -49.08
CA MET A 471 2.22 9.26 -48.59
C MET A 471 0.98 8.67 -47.93
N GLN A 472 0.38 7.62 -48.51
CA GLN A 472 -0.73 6.89 -47.91
C GLN A 472 -0.33 6.24 -46.58
N LEU A 473 0.80 5.53 -46.50
CA LEU A 473 1.30 4.95 -45.24
C LEU A 473 1.68 5.99 -44.19
N ASN A 474 1.98 7.23 -44.60
CA ASN A 474 2.23 8.33 -43.68
C ASN A 474 0.94 9.02 -43.20
N SER A 475 -0.16 8.91 -43.95
CA SER A 475 -1.50 9.25 -43.47
C SER A 475 -2.08 8.09 -42.65
N GLN A 476 -3.35 8.19 -42.25
CA GLN A 476 -4.03 7.15 -41.49
C GLN A 476 -4.78 6.21 -42.46
N ILE A 477 -4.26 5.00 -42.68
CA ILE A 477 -4.89 4.00 -43.57
C ILE A 477 -5.88 3.10 -42.83
N GLY A 478 -6.89 2.59 -43.51
CA GLY A 478 -7.83 1.60 -43.00
C GLY A 478 -7.36 0.15 -43.19
N SER A 479 -7.96 -0.79 -42.45
CA SER A 479 -7.69 -2.23 -42.59
C SER A 479 -7.97 -2.79 -43.98
N ASN A 480 -8.94 -2.20 -44.68
CA ASN A 480 -9.34 -2.63 -46.02
C ASN A 480 -8.34 -2.17 -47.10
N ASP A 481 -7.51 -1.16 -46.80
CA ASP A 481 -6.52 -0.62 -47.76
C ASP A 481 -5.27 -1.48 -47.83
N ILE A 482 -4.91 -2.18 -46.73
CA ILE A 482 -3.66 -2.95 -46.61
C ILE A 482 -3.50 -3.98 -47.76
N PRO A 483 -4.47 -4.84 -48.10
CA PRO A 483 -4.30 -5.78 -49.22
C PRO A 483 -4.04 -5.09 -50.57
N GLY A 484 -4.72 -3.97 -50.84
CA GLY A 484 -4.51 -3.18 -52.05
C GLY A 484 -3.12 -2.53 -52.10
N LEU A 485 -2.65 -2.01 -50.97
CA LEU A 485 -1.32 -1.41 -50.84
C LEU A 485 -0.21 -2.47 -50.93
N VAL A 486 -0.37 -3.65 -50.31
CA VAL A 486 0.57 -4.78 -50.44
C VAL A 486 0.69 -5.22 -51.90
N ASN A 487 -0.44 -5.43 -52.60
CA ASN A 487 -0.43 -5.81 -54.01
C ASN A 487 0.22 -4.73 -54.90
N SER A 488 -0.06 -3.45 -54.62
CA SER A 488 0.53 -2.32 -55.35
C SER A 488 2.04 -2.23 -55.13
N ALA A 489 2.50 -2.34 -53.87
CA ALA A 489 3.91 -2.33 -53.53
C ALA A 489 4.65 -3.56 -54.11
N GLN A 490 4.06 -4.75 -54.05
CA GLN A 490 4.65 -5.95 -54.64
C GLN A 490 4.73 -5.85 -56.17
N SER A 491 3.75 -5.26 -56.84
CA SER A 491 3.77 -4.99 -58.28
C SER A 491 4.87 -3.99 -58.66
N ILE A 492 5.06 -2.93 -57.86
CA ILE A 492 6.18 -1.99 -58.02
C ILE A 492 7.52 -2.73 -57.88
N ARG A 493 7.67 -3.60 -56.87
CA ARG A 493 8.90 -4.37 -56.63
C ARG A 493 9.30 -5.24 -57.82
N VAL A 494 8.33 -5.95 -58.41
CA VAL A 494 8.58 -6.79 -59.60
C VAL A 494 8.95 -5.92 -60.81
N GLN A 495 8.37 -4.72 -60.93
CA GLN A 495 8.65 -3.79 -62.02
C GLN A 495 9.94 -2.98 -61.83
N SER A 496 10.45 -2.82 -60.61
CA SER A 496 11.75 -2.19 -60.34
C SER A 496 12.90 -3.18 -60.51
N ALA A 497 12.70 -4.46 -60.16
CA ALA A 497 13.73 -5.50 -60.24
C ALA A 497 14.28 -5.81 -61.67
N VAL A 498 13.73 -5.19 -62.72
CA VAL A 498 14.26 -5.29 -64.10
C VAL A 498 15.25 -4.19 -64.48
N PHE A 499 15.42 -3.17 -63.64
CA PHE A 499 16.46 -2.16 -63.85
C PHE A 499 17.81 -2.69 -63.37
N VAL A 500 18.86 -2.40 -64.15
CA VAL A 500 20.23 -2.78 -63.85
C VAL A 500 21.11 -1.58 -64.20
N ALA A 501 21.98 -1.19 -63.28
CA ALA A 501 22.89 -0.07 -63.50
C ALA A 501 23.72 -0.27 -64.78
N PRO A 502 23.78 0.73 -65.68
CA PRO A 502 24.54 0.62 -66.91
C PRO A 502 26.03 0.55 -66.62
N LEU A 503 26.72 -0.42 -67.23
CA LEU A 503 28.18 -0.42 -67.31
C LEU A 503 28.62 0.72 -68.22
N THR A 504 29.24 1.76 -67.65
CA THR A 504 29.76 2.90 -68.39
C THR A 504 31.28 2.81 -68.56
N ILE A 505 31.84 3.43 -69.59
CA ILE A 505 33.31 3.48 -69.75
C ILE A 505 33.94 4.33 -68.62
N GLY A 506 33.23 5.35 -68.13
CA GLY A 506 33.63 6.12 -66.94
C GLY A 506 33.76 5.27 -65.67
N TYR A 507 32.92 4.25 -65.48
CA TYR A 507 33.06 3.26 -64.41
C TYR A 507 34.38 2.47 -64.52
N MET A 508 34.78 2.07 -65.73
CA MET A 508 36.04 1.34 -65.94
C MET A 508 37.26 2.22 -65.64
N ILE A 509 37.30 3.44 -66.16
CA ILE A 509 38.36 4.44 -65.87
C ILE A 509 38.45 4.69 -64.35
N LYS A 510 37.31 4.88 -63.69
CA LYS A 510 37.25 5.05 -62.22
C LYS A 510 37.77 3.81 -61.46
N THR A 511 37.65 2.62 -62.03
CA THR A 511 38.11 1.38 -61.38
C THR A 511 39.60 1.12 -61.58
N LEU A 512 40.13 1.46 -62.77
CA LEU A 512 41.52 1.19 -63.15
C LEU A 512 42.47 2.32 -62.76
N ASP A 513 42.12 3.57 -63.09
CA ASP A 513 43.05 4.70 -63.09
C ASP A 513 42.97 5.51 -61.78
N ALA A 514 41.83 5.46 -61.08
CA ALA A 514 41.62 6.26 -59.86
C ALA A 514 42.59 5.99 -58.70
N PRO A 515 43.13 4.77 -58.47
CA PRO A 515 44.18 4.56 -57.47
C PRO A 515 45.46 5.34 -57.79
N PHE A 516 45.89 5.35 -59.06
CA PHE A 516 47.05 6.10 -59.53
C PHE A 516 46.81 7.61 -59.44
N ILE A 517 45.73 8.09 -60.06
CA ILE A 517 45.31 9.51 -60.05
C ILE A 517 45.14 10.01 -58.61
N GLY A 518 44.50 9.22 -57.74
CA GLY A 518 44.30 9.54 -56.33
C GLY A 518 45.61 9.73 -55.57
N SER A 519 46.58 8.83 -55.77
CA SER A 519 47.91 8.94 -55.14
C SER A 519 48.69 10.17 -55.60
N LEU A 520 48.62 10.52 -56.89
CA LEU A 520 49.26 11.72 -57.44
C LEU A 520 48.62 13.02 -56.91
N LEU A 521 47.28 13.06 -56.87
CA LEU A 521 46.54 14.25 -56.43
C LEU A 521 46.60 14.44 -54.91
N ALA A 522 46.68 13.38 -54.11
CA ALA A 522 46.81 13.46 -52.65
C ALA A 522 48.12 14.13 -52.19
N GLY A 523 49.19 14.01 -53.00
CA GLY A 523 50.46 14.71 -52.75
C GLY A 523 50.48 16.19 -53.15
N SER A 524 49.41 16.71 -53.76
CA SER A 524 49.33 18.09 -54.23
C SER A 524 48.81 19.04 -53.14
N SER A 525 49.40 20.24 -53.08
CA SER A 525 48.95 21.34 -52.24
C SER A 525 47.77 22.13 -52.84
N SER A 526 47.31 21.80 -54.04
CA SER A 526 46.17 22.48 -54.67
C SER A 526 44.86 22.23 -53.91
N PRO A 527 43.95 23.22 -53.86
CA PRO A 527 42.59 23.02 -53.34
C PRO A 527 41.82 21.95 -54.11
N ALA A 528 41.03 21.13 -53.40
CA ALA A 528 40.29 20.03 -54.00
C ALA A 528 39.44 20.36 -55.24
N PRO A 529 38.81 21.55 -55.40
CA PRO A 529 38.14 21.90 -56.66
C PRO A 529 39.07 21.86 -57.89
N GLN A 530 40.35 22.22 -57.73
CA GLN A 530 41.36 22.11 -58.78
C GLN A 530 41.85 20.66 -58.96
N LEU A 531 41.95 19.87 -57.89
CA LEU A 531 42.28 18.44 -57.99
C LEU A 531 41.19 17.67 -58.74
N ILE A 532 39.92 17.97 -58.45
CA ILE A 532 38.76 17.39 -59.15
C ILE A 532 38.79 17.79 -60.63
N SER A 533 38.99 19.06 -60.98
CA SER A 533 39.00 19.49 -62.39
C SER A 533 40.20 18.98 -63.19
N THR A 534 41.34 18.70 -62.55
CA THR A 534 42.55 18.18 -63.21
C THR A 534 42.60 16.65 -63.31
N ALA A 535 41.83 15.91 -62.50
CA ALA A 535 41.79 14.44 -62.53
C ALA A 535 41.60 13.79 -63.92
N PRO A 536 40.74 14.31 -64.84
CA PRO A 536 40.63 13.75 -66.20
C PRO A 536 41.89 13.92 -67.04
N LEU A 537 42.64 14.99 -66.79
CA LEU A 537 43.90 15.27 -67.48
C LEU A 537 45.01 14.33 -67.00
N TYR A 538 45.03 13.97 -65.71
CA TYR A 538 45.92 12.92 -65.20
C TYR A 538 45.59 11.52 -65.76
N ALA A 539 44.30 11.16 -65.90
CA ALA A 539 43.89 9.92 -66.58
C ALA A 539 44.38 9.85 -68.04
N ALA A 540 44.32 10.99 -68.75
CA ALA A 540 44.85 11.12 -70.10
C ALA A 540 46.38 10.98 -70.13
N VAL A 541 47.10 11.62 -69.21
CA VAL A 541 48.57 11.49 -69.09
C VAL A 541 48.98 10.05 -68.77
N GLU A 542 48.27 9.34 -67.90
CA GLU A 542 48.50 7.92 -67.61
C GLU A 542 48.31 7.05 -68.87
N SER A 543 47.19 7.23 -69.58
CA SER A 543 46.93 6.56 -70.87
C SER A 543 48.01 6.84 -71.92
N LEU A 544 48.52 8.08 -71.97
CA LEU A 544 49.61 8.47 -72.86
C LEU A 544 50.93 7.77 -72.49
N ILE A 545 51.28 7.71 -71.20
CA ILE A 545 52.48 7.00 -70.72
C ILE A 545 52.40 5.51 -71.06
N ILE A 546 51.27 4.86 -70.79
CA ILE A 546 51.03 3.44 -71.14
C ILE A 546 51.15 3.23 -72.66
N GLY A 547 50.56 4.11 -73.46
CA GLY A 547 50.66 4.06 -74.92
C GLY A 547 52.09 4.23 -75.45
N VAL A 548 52.87 5.16 -74.88
CA VAL A 548 54.29 5.37 -75.23
C VAL A 548 55.13 4.15 -74.82
N LEU A 549 54.91 3.58 -73.64
CA LEU A 549 55.58 2.35 -73.21
C LEU A 549 55.26 1.17 -74.15
N LEU A 550 54.01 1.01 -74.57
CA LEU A 550 53.63 0.00 -75.57
C LEU A 550 54.35 0.22 -76.91
N ILE A 551 54.44 1.46 -77.40
CA ILE A 551 55.21 1.78 -78.62
C ILE A 551 56.70 1.41 -78.47
N ILE A 552 57.32 1.72 -77.32
CA ILE A 552 58.70 1.38 -77.02
C ILE A 552 58.91 -0.15 -76.99
N VAL A 553 58.01 -0.88 -76.30
CA VAL A 553 58.06 -2.35 -76.23
C VAL A 553 57.88 -2.97 -77.62
N ILE A 554 56.93 -2.49 -78.43
CA ILE A 554 56.72 -2.93 -79.80
C ILE A 554 57.97 -2.64 -80.66
N PHE A 555 58.57 -1.45 -80.55
CA PHE A 555 59.80 -1.08 -81.26
C PHE A 555 60.98 -2.00 -80.89
N ILE A 556 61.18 -2.30 -79.61
CA ILE A 556 62.25 -3.20 -79.15
C ILE A 556 62.01 -4.63 -79.66
N ILE A 557 60.78 -5.16 -79.50
CA ILE A 557 60.45 -6.55 -79.85
C ILE A 557 60.40 -6.78 -81.37
N THR A 558 59.95 -5.80 -82.15
CA THR A 558 59.71 -5.97 -83.60
C THR A 558 60.81 -5.33 -84.46
N TYR A 559 61.17 -4.07 -84.24
CA TYR A 559 62.16 -3.37 -85.07
C TYR A 559 63.59 -3.78 -84.71
N ILE A 560 64.00 -3.60 -83.45
CA ILE A 560 65.37 -3.91 -83.01
C ILE A 560 65.68 -5.41 -83.18
N ARG A 561 64.74 -6.30 -82.85
CA ARG A 561 64.91 -7.77 -82.99
C ARG A 561 65.09 -8.21 -84.44
N VAL A 562 64.38 -7.59 -85.40
CA VAL A 562 64.49 -7.94 -86.84
C VAL A 562 65.77 -7.36 -87.44
N ILE A 563 66.26 -6.20 -86.96
CA ILE A 563 67.59 -5.67 -87.29
C ILE A 563 68.69 -6.59 -86.76
N ARG A 564 68.67 -6.95 -85.46
CA ARG A 564 69.68 -7.83 -84.84
C ARG A 564 69.74 -9.22 -85.48
N LYS A 565 68.63 -9.72 -86.04
CA LYS A 565 68.58 -10.98 -86.81
C LYS A 565 69.03 -10.83 -88.28
N GLY A 566 69.59 -9.69 -88.70
CA GLY A 566 70.10 -9.45 -90.05
C GLY A 566 69.05 -9.39 -91.17
N LYS A 567 67.74 -9.45 -90.84
CA LYS A 567 66.65 -9.52 -91.83
C LYS A 567 66.26 -8.15 -92.42
N LEU A 568 66.78 -7.06 -91.84
CA LEU A 568 66.63 -5.68 -92.33
C LEU A 568 67.95 -5.15 -92.91
N LYS A 569 68.24 -5.47 -94.18
CA LYS A 569 69.20 -4.69 -94.98
C LYS A 569 68.59 -3.31 -95.30
N GLY A 570 69.40 -2.25 -95.19
CA GLY A 570 68.97 -0.86 -95.34
C GLY A 570 68.34 -0.58 -96.70
N ASN A 571 67.05 -0.25 -96.72
CA ASN A 571 66.30 0.09 -97.92
C ASN A 571 65.30 1.20 -97.59
N LYS A 572 65.34 2.32 -98.35
CA LYS A 572 64.49 3.49 -98.15
C LYS A 572 62.99 3.16 -98.13
N LYS A 573 62.52 2.17 -98.91
CA LYS A 573 61.11 1.72 -98.87
C LYS A 573 60.76 1.10 -97.51
N LYS A 574 61.60 0.20 -96.97
CA LYS A 574 61.38 -0.45 -95.67
C LYS A 574 61.41 0.54 -94.51
N GLN A 575 62.34 1.50 -94.54
CA GLN A 575 62.40 2.57 -93.55
C GLN A 575 61.12 3.42 -93.57
N ARG A 576 60.65 3.82 -94.76
CA ARG A 576 59.38 4.56 -94.92
C ARG A 576 58.17 3.79 -94.39
N THR A 577 58.09 2.47 -94.62
CA THR A 577 57.03 1.62 -94.05
C THR A 577 57.07 1.61 -92.52
N TRP A 578 58.24 1.46 -91.90
CA TRP A 578 58.36 1.52 -90.43
C TRP A 578 58.01 2.91 -89.88
N THR A 579 58.44 3.99 -90.52
CA THR A 579 58.02 5.35 -90.14
C THR A 579 56.50 5.53 -90.20
N ILE A 580 55.83 5.02 -91.25
CA ILE A 580 54.37 5.05 -91.36
C ILE A 580 53.71 4.25 -90.22
N ILE A 581 54.22 3.05 -89.90
CA ILE A 581 53.72 2.25 -88.78
C ILE A 581 53.85 3.02 -87.45
N PHE A 582 54.98 3.69 -87.19
CA PHE A 582 55.15 4.51 -85.98
C PHE A 582 54.22 5.72 -85.95
N VAL A 583 54.03 6.42 -87.06
CA VAL A 583 53.08 7.55 -87.15
C VAL A 583 51.65 7.08 -86.88
N VAL A 584 51.23 5.93 -87.43
CA VAL A 584 49.90 5.35 -87.17
C VAL A 584 49.75 4.92 -85.71
N LEU A 585 50.76 4.28 -85.11
CA LEU A 585 50.74 3.90 -83.69
C LEU A 585 50.65 5.13 -82.76
N VAL A 586 51.40 6.19 -83.05
CA VAL A 586 51.32 7.46 -82.29
C VAL A 586 49.94 8.09 -82.45
N ALA A 587 49.36 8.11 -83.66
CA ALA A 587 48.01 8.61 -83.88
C ALA A 587 46.96 7.80 -83.09
N LEU A 588 47.08 6.46 -83.04
CA LEU A 588 46.20 5.61 -82.22
C LEU A 588 46.35 5.89 -80.72
N VAL A 589 47.56 6.10 -80.21
CA VAL A 589 47.80 6.47 -78.81
C VAL A 589 47.21 7.84 -78.48
N LEU A 590 47.29 8.82 -79.38
CA LEU A 590 46.66 10.14 -79.20
C LEU A 590 45.13 10.05 -79.21
N ILE A 591 44.54 9.25 -80.10
CA ILE A 591 43.09 8.99 -80.13
C ILE A 591 42.64 8.31 -78.83
N TYR A 592 43.38 7.30 -78.36
CA TYR A 592 43.11 6.63 -77.09
C TYR A 592 43.20 7.59 -75.90
N THR A 593 44.26 8.41 -75.85
CA THR A 593 44.46 9.45 -74.82
C THR A 593 43.30 10.44 -74.76
N TYR A 594 42.83 10.91 -75.93
CA TYR A 594 41.68 11.81 -76.03
C TYR A 594 40.37 11.11 -75.62
N ALA A 595 40.19 9.85 -75.99
CA ALA A 595 39.03 9.06 -75.57
C ALA A 595 39.01 8.87 -74.04
N THR A 596 40.15 8.50 -73.43
CA THR A 596 40.26 8.44 -71.96
C THR A 596 39.92 9.79 -71.34
N TYR A 597 40.48 10.90 -71.83
CA TYR A 597 40.14 12.25 -71.33
C TYR A 597 38.63 12.53 -71.37
N ALA A 598 37.97 12.23 -72.49
CA ALA A 598 36.53 12.48 -72.66
C ALA A 598 35.68 11.63 -71.72
N TYR A 599 35.97 10.34 -71.60
CA TYR A 599 35.25 9.43 -70.69
C TYR A 599 35.57 9.71 -69.21
N ALA A 600 36.80 10.11 -68.89
CA ALA A 600 37.22 10.55 -67.58
C ALA A 600 36.52 11.87 -67.17
N SER A 601 36.41 12.82 -68.10
CA SER A 601 35.64 14.04 -67.91
C SER A 601 34.16 13.74 -67.65
N ASN A 602 33.58 12.74 -68.33
CA ASN A 602 32.21 12.29 -68.07
C ASN A 602 32.07 11.61 -66.68
N ALA A 603 33.03 10.76 -66.27
CA ALA A 603 33.07 10.18 -64.93
C ALA A 603 33.18 11.24 -63.80
N ASN A 604 33.72 12.40 -64.13
CA ASN A 604 33.77 13.55 -63.24
C ASN A 604 32.42 14.26 -63.07
N ILE A 605 31.53 14.14 -64.06
CA ILE A 605 30.17 14.69 -64.05
C ILE A 605 29.21 13.70 -63.37
N PHE A 606 29.29 12.41 -63.73
CA PHE A 606 28.38 11.37 -63.24
C PHE A 606 29.05 9.99 -63.14
N LEU A 607 28.75 9.24 -62.07
CA LEU A 607 29.09 7.82 -61.94
C LEU A 607 27.90 7.01 -61.38
N PRO A 608 27.66 5.78 -61.84
CA PRO A 608 26.58 4.94 -61.30
C PRO A 608 26.76 4.63 -59.81
N PHE A 609 25.71 4.82 -59.01
CA PHE A 609 25.72 4.64 -57.55
C PHE A 609 26.16 3.24 -57.09
N ASN A 610 25.91 2.19 -57.88
CA ASN A 610 26.38 0.84 -57.55
C ASN A 610 27.91 0.74 -57.37
N TYR A 611 28.72 1.60 -58.01
CA TYR A 611 30.15 1.68 -57.72
C TYR A 611 30.41 2.14 -56.28
N TYR A 612 29.73 3.22 -55.84
CA TYR A 612 29.85 3.73 -54.48
C TYR A 612 29.45 2.68 -53.44
N VAL A 613 28.34 1.97 -53.67
CA VAL A 613 27.88 0.87 -52.81
C VAL A 613 28.92 -0.26 -52.74
N ASN A 614 29.54 -0.62 -53.87
CA ASN A 614 30.60 -1.63 -53.90
C ASN A 614 31.85 -1.18 -53.14
N THR A 615 32.29 0.08 -53.29
CA THR A 615 33.41 0.64 -52.51
C THR A 615 33.08 0.74 -51.01
N MET A 616 31.83 1.09 -50.65
CA MET A 616 31.34 1.10 -49.28
C MET A 616 31.33 -0.32 -48.66
N LYS A 617 30.94 -1.33 -49.44
CA LYS A 617 30.98 -2.74 -49.02
C LYS A 617 32.42 -3.23 -48.84
N ALA A 618 33.32 -2.89 -49.75
CA ALA A 618 34.74 -3.29 -49.69
C ALA A 618 35.56 -2.60 -48.59
N SER A 619 35.29 -1.32 -48.28
CA SER A 619 36.03 -0.59 -47.24
C SER A 619 35.64 -1.01 -45.82
N ALA A 620 36.60 -1.09 -44.90
CA ALA A 620 36.35 -1.26 -43.46
C ALA A 620 35.97 0.05 -42.74
N SER A 621 36.17 1.21 -43.39
CA SER A 621 35.93 2.53 -42.78
C SER A 621 35.30 3.52 -43.75
N ALA A 622 34.56 4.50 -43.22
CA ALA A 622 33.87 5.53 -44.00
C ALA A 622 33.89 6.87 -43.27
N TYR A 623 33.72 7.96 -44.02
CA TYR A 623 33.56 9.30 -43.48
C TYR A 623 32.14 9.83 -43.75
N ILE A 624 31.55 10.51 -42.78
CA ILE A 624 30.36 11.36 -43.00
C ILE A 624 30.81 12.79 -42.78
N ALA A 625 30.78 13.61 -43.83
CA ALA A 625 31.31 14.96 -43.83
C ALA A 625 30.18 16.00 -43.89
N LEU A 626 30.09 16.86 -42.88
CA LEU A 626 29.03 17.88 -42.75
C LEU A 626 29.57 19.26 -43.11
N ASN A 627 29.02 19.89 -44.15
CA ASN A 627 29.46 21.22 -44.59
C ASN A 627 28.78 22.36 -43.82
N GLY A 628 29.55 23.15 -43.07
CA GLY A 628 29.16 24.44 -42.52
C GLY A 628 27.82 24.42 -41.79
N SER A 629 26.82 25.12 -42.33
CA SER A 629 25.47 25.23 -41.76
C SER A 629 24.76 23.88 -41.55
N ALA A 630 25.15 22.84 -42.30
CA ALA A 630 24.63 21.49 -42.13
C ALA A 630 25.03 20.86 -40.78
N ALA A 631 26.21 21.21 -40.23
CA ALA A 631 26.67 20.73 -38.93
C ALA A 631 25.89 21.35 -37.75
N SER A 632 25.19 22.46 -37.98
CA SER A 632 24.30 23.14 -37.03
C SER A 632 22.80 22.85 -37.25
N ASN A 633 22.43 22.14 -38.32
CA ASN A 633 21.04 21.83 -38.63
C ASN A 633 20.60 20.53 -37.91
N PRO A 634 19.62 20.56 -36.98
CA PRO A 634 19.23 19.37 -36.21
C PRO A 634 18.74 18.19 -37.06
N SER A 635 18.04 18.46 -38.17
CA SER A 635 17.51 17.44 -39.06
C SER A 635 18.62 16.73 -39.85
N ILE A 636 19.60 17.48 -40.34
CA ILE A 636 20.77 16.91 -41.04
C ILE A 636 21.66 16.14 -40.05
N LEU A 637 21.90 16.69 -38.85
CA LEU A 637 22.68 16.01 -37.81
C LEU A 637 22.01 14.70 -37.35
N SER A 638 20.69 14.69 -37.20
CA SER A 638 19.92 13.47 -36.91
C SER A 638 20.07 12.41 -38.02
N CYS A 639 20.02 12.82 -39.29
CA CYS A 639 20.27 11.94 -40.45
C CYS A 639 21.71 11.42 -40.49
N ALA A 640 22.70 12.27 -40.21
CA ALA A 640 24.10 11.87 -40.11
C ALA A 640 24.32 10.80 -39.02
N ASN A 641 23.75 11.00 -37.83
CA ASN A 641 23.82 10.05 -36.72
C ASN A 641 23.09 8.74 -37.03
N ALA A 642 21.94 8.78 -37.71
CA ALA A 642 21.22 7.58 -38.15
C ALA A 642 22.04 6.78 -39.18
N THR A 643 22.61 7.47 -40.18
CA THR A 643 23.50 6.87 -41.19
C THR A 643 24.75 6.26 -40.53
N GLN A 644 25.34 6.94 -39.54
CA GLN A 644 26.45 6.42 -38.74
C GLN A 644 26.04 5.13 -38.02
N GLY A 645 24.85 5.09 -37.41
CA GLY A 645 24.31 3.91 -36.74
C GLY A 645 24.10 2.72 -37.69
N TYR A 646 23.52 2.94 -38.87
CA TYR A 646 23.35 1.87 -39.87
C TYR A 646 24.68 1.32 -40.36
N LEU A 647 25.62 2.18 -40.75
CA LEU A 647 26.96 1.77 -41.18
C LEU A 647 27.75 1.06 -40.06
N ALA A 648 27.62 1.50 -38.81
CA ALA A 648 28.21 0.82 -37.66
C ALA A 648 27.59 -0.58 -37.45
N SER A 649 26.27 -0.72 -37.61
CA SER A 649 25.60 -2.04 -37.55
C SER A 649 26.02 -2.97 -38.71
N ALA A 650 26.41 -2.40 -39.85
CA ALA A 650 27.05 -3.10 -40.97
C ALA A 650 28.57 -3.35 -40.77
N GLY A 651 29.10 -3.15 -39.55
CA GLY A 651 30.49 -3.43 -39.20
C GLY A 651 31.52 -2.41 -39.70
N LYS A 652 31.09 -1.19 -40.07
CA LYS A 652 31.99 -0.13 -40.58
C LYS A 652 32.45 0.82 -39.48
N SER A 653 33.73 1.18 -39.49
CA SER A 653 34.26 2.26 -38.65
C SER A 653 33.96 3.62 -39.29
N VAL A 654 33.03 4.38 -38.72
CA VAL A 654 32.55 5.64 -39.29
C VAL A 654 32.97 6.85 -38.47
N GLN A 655 33.70 7.78 -39.10
CA GLN A 655 34.06 9.06 -38.51
C GLN A 655 33.16 10.19 -39.04
N LEU A 656 32.54 10.93 -38.12
CA LEU A 656 31.78 12.15 -38.43
C LEU A 656 32.74 13.35 -38.45
N VAL A 657 32.88 14.00 -39.60
CA VAL A 657 33.84 15.08 -39.86
C VAL A 657 33.08 16.37 -40.13
N LYS A 658 33.44 17.46 -39.45
CA LYS A 658 32.91 18.80 -39.74
C LYS A 658 33.81 19.50 -40.74
N LEU A 659 33.21 20.11 -41.76
CA LEU A 659 33.89 20.85 -42.82
C LEU A 659 33.52 22.33 -42.77
N THR A 660 34.52 23.20 -42.89
CA THR A 660 34.33 24.66 -43.05
C THR A 660 35.35 25.15 -44.06
N ASN A 661 34.91 25.72 -45.19
CA ASN A 661 35.77 26.23 -46.26
C ASN A 661 36.89 25.25 -46.69
N TYR A 662 36.53 23.98 -46.93
CA TYR A 662 37.45 22.89 -47.28
C TYR A 662 38.52 22.55 -46.22
N SER A 663 38.34 23.02 -44.98
CA SER A 663 39.13 22.63 -43.80
C SER A 663 38.37 21.61 -42.95
N CYS A 664 39.05 20.58 -42.44
CA CYS A 664 38.51 19.67 -41.43
C CYS A 664 39.53 19.30 -40.34
N ILE A 665 39.06 18.54 -39.35
CA ILE A 665 39.88 17.83 -38.36
C ILE A 665 39.45 16.35 -38.38
N ALA A 666 40.36 15.46 -38.72
CA ALA A 666 40.13 14.01 -38.72
C ALA A 666 41.47 13.26 -38.57
N GLY A 667 41.52 12.21 -37.73
CA GLY A 667 42.69 11.33 -37.61
C GLY A 667 44.02 11.99 -37.19
N GLY A 668 44.00 13.21 -36.66
CA GLY A 668 45.20 14.02 -36.36
C GLY A 668 45.59 15.02 -37.46
N ASN A 669 45.03 14.89 -38.66
CA ASN A 669 45.17 15.88 -39.73
C ASN A 669 44.23 17.07 -39.48
N ILE A 670 44.71 18.29 -39.76
CA ILE A 670 44.00 19.57 -39.55
C ILE A 670 44.14 20.44 -40.81
N GLY A 671 43.06 21.11 -41.23
CA GLY A 671 43.11 22.09 -42.31
C GLY A 671 42.78 21.48 -43.68
N LEU A 672 43.37 22.04 -44.73
CA LEU A 672 43.21 21.59 -46.11
C LEU A 672 43.76 20.17 -46.33
N SER A 673 44.83 19.80 -45.60
CA SER A 673 45.45 18.47 -45.67
C SER A 673 44.50 17.37 -45.17
N CYS A 674 43.72 17.62 -44.11
CA CYS A 674 42.65 16.73 -43.66
C CYS A 674 41.64 16.45 -44.79
N TYR A 675 41.25 17.49 -45.53
CA TYR A 675 40.26 17.35 -46.58
C TYR A 675 40.81 16.61 -47.81
N ASN A 676 42.05 16.91 -48.21
CA ASN A 676 42.72 16.20 -49.30
C ASN A 676 43.01 14.72 -48.93
N ASP A 677 43.37 14.41 -47.67
CA ASP A 677 43.52 13.03 -47.18
C ASP A 677 42.18 12.28 -47.15
N MET A 678 41.12 12.90 -46.63
CA MET A 678 39.77 12.31 -46.62
C MET A 678 39.30 11.93 -48.03
N LEU A 679 39.59 12.76 -49.03
CA LEU A 679 39.27 12.48 -50.44
C LEU A 679 40.25 11.48 -51.09
N GLY A 680 41.56 11.61 -50.84
CA GLY A 680 42.62 10.82 -51.47
C GLY A 680 42.80 9.41 -50.91
N SER A 681 42.39 9.17 -49.66
CA SER A 681 42.58 7.89 -48.94
C SER A 681 41.81 6.68 -49.50
N GLY A 682 41.01 6.87 -50.56
CA GLY A 682 40.16 5.83 -51.18
C GLY A 682 38.95 5.41 -50.33
N LYS A 683 38.86 5.88 -49.09
CA LYS A 683 37.72 5.62 -48.20
C LYS A 683 36.44 6.30 -48.76
N PRO A 684 35.28 5.64 -48.68
CA PRO A 684 34.00 6.23 -49.06
C PRO A 684 33.64 7.39 -48.12
N VAL A 685 33.24 8.51 -48.72
CA VAL A 685 32.80 9.73 -48.05
C VAL A 685 31.34 10.00 -48.39
N ILE A 686 30.50 10.25 -47.39
CA ILE A 686 29.15 10.80 -47.55
C ILE A 686 29.24 12.29 -47.22
N PHE A 687 29.08 13.16 -48.21
CA PHE A 687 29.12 14.61 -48.04
C PHE A 687 27.68 15.16 -47.94
N MET A 688 27.29 15.65 -46.77
CA MET A 688 25.97 16.22 -46.52
C MET A 688 26.02 17.75 -46.50
N SER A 689 25.12 18.41 -47.23
CA SER A 689 25.03 19.87 -47.30
C SER A 689 23.59 20.39 -47.39
N GLN A 690 23.40 21.66 -47.06
CA GLN A 690 22.10 22.35 -47.07
C GLN A 690 21.88 23.16 -48.36
N ALA A 691 22.41 22.70 -49.50
CA ALA A 691 22.27 23.45 -50.76
C ALA A 691 20.81 23.48 -51.25
N GLN A 692 20.46 24.52 -52.02
CA GLN A 692 19.08 24.81 -52.47
C GLN A 692 18.48 23.79 -53.46
N GLN A 693 19.23 22.76 -53.87
CA GLN A 693 18.75 21.73 -54.78
C GLN A 693 18.71 20.37 -54.05
N ASP A 694 17.52 19.77 -54.02
CA ASP A 694 17.25 18.43 -53.48
C ASP A 694 17.83 17.36 -54.43
N GLN A 695 19.10 17.01 -54.25
CA GLN A 695 19.79 16.03 -55.10
C GLN A 695 20.77 15.17 -54.29
N ILE A 696 20.72 13.86 -54.53
CA ILE A 696 21.79 12.92 -54.17
C ILE A 696 22.51 12.58 -55.47
N VAL A 697 23.83 12.72 -55.53
CA VAL A 697 24.64 12.49 -56.73
C VAL A 697 25.97 11.84 -56.37
N TYR A 698 26.32 10.76 -57.07
CA TYR A 698 27.66 10.20 -57.03
C TYR A 698 28.47 10.69 -58.25
N LYS A 699 29.65 11.29 -58.00
CA LYS A 699 30.50 11.87 -59.07
C LYS A 699 31.96 11.95 -58.64
N GLY A 700 32.86 11.98 -59.63
CA GLY A 700 34.25 12.38 -59.45
C GLY A 700 35.27 11.25 -59.59
N LEU A 701 36.36 11.52 -60.30
CA LEU A 701 37.55 10.66 -60.37
C LEU A 701 38.42 10.76 -59.13
N TYR A 702 38.56 11.97 -58.56
CA TYR A 702 39.29 12.19 -57.31
C TYR A 702 38.41 11.85 -56.09
N GLY A 703 38.76 10.76 -55.39
CA GLY A 703 38.06 10.27 -54.19
C GLY A 703 36.71 9.60 -54.44
N THR A 704 36.15 9.00 -53.39
CA THR A 704 34.87 8.26 -53.46
C THR A 704 33.80 9.01 -52.67
N VAL A 705 33.20 10.04 -53.29
CA VAL A 705 32.28 10.96 -52.61
C VAL A 705 30.85 10.85 -53.13
N LEU A 706 29.93 10.46 -52.24
CA LEU A 706 28.49 10.60 -52.45
C LEU A 706 28.07 11.98 -51.92
N TYR A 707 27.62 12.85 -52.81
CA TYR A 707 27.08 14.16 -52.43
C TYR A 707 25.58 14.02 -52.15
N ALA A 708 25.13 14.54 -51.03
CA ALA A 708 23.71 14.64 -50.67
C ALA A 708 23.38 16.09 -50.26
N SER A 709 22.42 16.69 -50.95
CA SER A 709 21.92 18.04 -50.65
C SER A 709 20.40 18.13 -50.71
N GLY A 710 19.85 19.06 -49.94
CA GLY A 710 18.43 19.43 -49.99
C GLY A 710 17.86 19.87 -48.66
N ASN A 711 16.55 20.16 -48.65
CA ASN A 711 15.71 20.23 -47.46
C ASN A 711 15.56 18.85 -46.77
N ALA A 712 16.12 17.79 -47.39
CA ALA A 712 16.02 16.41 -46.97
C ALA A 712 17.36 15.66 -47.02
N SER A 713 17.79 14.85 -46.04
CA SER A 713 17.46 14.66 -44.61
C SER A 713 16.04 14.32 -44.12
N SER A 714 14.99 14.41 -44.93
CA SER A 714 13.60 14.53 -44.46
C SER A 714 12.59 13.73 -45.30
N GLY A 715 13.01 12.58 -45.83
CA GLY A 715 12.13 11.41 -45.83
C GLY A 715 12.20 10.74 -44.46
N SER A 716 11.16 10.95 -43.64
CA SER A 716 10.81 10.50 -42.26
C SER A 716 11.85 9.92 -41.26
N SER A 717 12.95 9.31 -41.67
CA SER A 717 14.19 9.15 -40.89
C SER A 717 15.35 8.75 -41.80
N CYS A 718 15.87 9.74 -42.55
CA CYS A 718 17.10 9.62 -43.35
C CYS A 718 17.12 8.46 -44.36
N LEU A 719 16.39 8.60 -45.47
CA LEU A 719 16.42 7.67 -46.62
C LEU A 719 17.84 7.38 -47.16
N LEU A 720 18.81 8.27 -46.93
CA LEU A 720 20.21 8.01 -47.26
C LEU A 720 20.82 6.89 -46.41
N GLY A 721 20.42 6.80 -45.13
CA GLY A 721 20.85 5.74 -44.21
C GLY A 721 20.25 4.37 -44.55
N THR A 722 19.03 4.33 -45.11
CA THR A 722 18.41 3.06 -45.53
C THR A 722 19.15 2.41 -46.70
N LEU A 723 19.77 3.19 -47.61
CA LEU A 723 20.63 2.66 -48.70
C LEU A 723 21.86 1.86 -48.23
N PHE A 724 22.17 1.87 -46.92
CA PHE A 724 23.30 1.16 -46.31
C PHE A 724 22.86 0.18 -45.21
N LYS A 725 21.57 -0.14 -45.14
CA LYS A 725 21.01 -1.08 -44.18
C LYS A 725 21.12 -2.50 -44.75
N ASN A 726 21.95 -3.33 -44.11
CA ASN A 726 21.99 -4.78 -44.38
C ASN A 726 20.87 -5.51 -43.61
#